data_AF-A0A336K2W1-F1
#
_entry.id   AF-A0A336K2W1-F1
#
_cell.length_a   1.000
_cell.length_b   1.000
_cell.length_c   1.000
_cell.angle_alpha   90.00
_cell.angle_beta   90.00
_cell.angle_gamma   90.00
#
_symmetry.space_group_name_H-M   'P 1'
#
loop_
_entity.id
_entity.type
_entity.pdbx_description
1 polymer ?
#
loop_
_entity_poly.entity_id
_entity_poly.type
_entity_poly.pdbx_seq_one_letter_code
_entity_poly.pdbx_strand_id
1 'polypeptide(L)'
;MSFWIHSIPFASRDGWAISEGHAINIHNPTDTNLIPAGVRGSFKLNLNASDGIFNISTHNVLIVSACPGFISHNAYKAACLSLPSGVSSSPFVNNAFATSLNVSGMFATIQQIIRLPLLTYKSRICLRDSAQAGVFSTIGDSKVILARLGKIGRISSAGYVASSAIFNTCIALNARALTPVVNVKISITVAVNFISMGSINCKNFSSVKDSDNETEPNKMPATDTQSSPSNDEIIEGVVCKETDLNDNQMKAFDLEGHGKVLVVKQHGTFKAVGTKCSHFGAPLETGSLGDGRVRCPWHGACFSLNTGDIEDFPGLDSLPCYQVQVENGDVKVRAKKKDLEANKRVKTMTLRDNKDERTFVVVGAGPSGAVCAETLRQEGFGGRLVLIGKEPHLPYDRVKVTKAMNLSADKLKLRDQAFYDTNSIETMLGVEASELNPNSKEVVLSNGYRIKYDKIYIATGSSPRKLDLPGANLKNVVVARTVDDSMYIESQLGKDKHVVVLGVSFIGLEAAAYCVSKVASVTVIGRDNVPLKPVFGQAIGARIQQFMESKGVVFKMNNGIAKCNGNDHGDLVSVELNDGEVLPADICIMGVGSTLNTDFMKTCGITVNRNGSIDTNEYLQSTNSDIYVGGDIANAPVFSSNNEKATIGHYGLAQYHGRTAAFNMVGKTKELKAVPFFWTMLFGTSFKYAGHGRASDSLVFGDLEKLDYVAYYLNDDNKVISISSCGYTAGPIVAHWAEFTSQGKTLYRKDLEPDPHAWVQQINN
;
A
#
# COMPACT_ATOMS: atom_id res chain seq x y z
N MET A 1 25.42 21.55 30.00
CA MET A 1 24.24 21.80 30.85
C MET A 1 23.01 21.96 29.96
N SER A 2 21.81 21.98 30.54
CA SER A 2 20.52 22.21 29.84
C SER A 2 20.11 21.12 28.85
N PHE A 3 19.65 19.98 29.38
CA PHE A 3 18.86 19.01 28.60
C PHE A 3 17.38 19.41 28.60
N TRP A 4 16.69 19.22 27.46
CA TRP A 4 15.23 19.10 27.40
C TRP A 4 14.87 17.72 26.86
N ILE A 5 14.16 16.94 27.65
CA ILE A 5 13.70 15.58 27.32
C ILE A 5 12.20 15.63 27.03
N HIS A 6 11.71 14.82 26.10
CA HIS A 6 10.28 14.63 25.88
C HIS A 6 9.85 13.17 26.12
N SER A 7 9.28 12.98 27.31
CA SER A 7 8.23 12.02 27.68
C SER A 7 8.24 10.62 27.08
N ILE A 8 8.73 9.67 27.89
CA ILE A 8 8.35 8.25 27.83
C ILE A 8 6.94 8.11 28.46
N PRO A 9 6.03 7.28 27.93
CA PRO A 9 4.80 6.92 28.63
C PRO A 9 5.08 5.90 29.74
N PHE A 10 4.81 6.27 31.00
CA PHE A 10 4.64 5.31 32.09
C PHE A 10 3.17 4.92 32.19
N ALA A 11 2.90 3.61 32.33
CA ALA A 11 1.57 3.09 32.65
C ALA A 11 1.66 2.27 33.93
N SER A 12 1.10 2.78 35.02
CA SER A 12 0.99 2.07 36.30
C SER A 12 -0.46 1.69 36.55
N ARG A 13 -0.75 0.38 36.60
CA ARG A 13 -1.89 -0.12 37.37
C ARG A 13 -1.50 -0.07 38.84
N ASP A 14 -2.37 0.49 39.67
CA ASP A 14 -3.16 -0.29 40.64
C ASP A 14 -4.23 0.63 41.24
N GLY A 15 -5.34 0.04 41.69
CA GLY A 15 -6.51 0.80 42.13
C GLY A 15 -7.06 0.33 43.47
N TRP A 16 -7.66 1.26 44.20
CA TRP A 16 -8.52 0.99 45.37
C TRP A 16 -9.83 1.80 45.22
N ALA A 17 -10.89 1.31 45.87
CA ALA A 17 -12.26 1.79 45.70
C ALA A 17 -12.74 2.60 46.92
N ILE A 18 -14.03 3.00 46.89
CA ILE A 18 -14.85 3.65 47.94
C ILE A 18 -14.38 5.04 48.45
N SER A 19 -15.26 5.98 48.85
CA SER A 19 -16.74 5.97 48.98
C SER A 19 -17.38 7.34 48.65
N GLU A 20 -18.70 7.30 48.41
CA GLU A 20 -19.76 8.30 48.72
C GLU A 20 -19.44 9.77 49.03
N GLY A 21 -20.28 10.70 48.55
CA GLY A 21 -20.54 11.94 49.30
C GLY A 21 -21.10 13.15 48.54
N HIS A 22 -22.42 13.37 48.65
CA HIS A 22 -23.13 14.67 48.62
C HIS A 22 -22.87 15.71 47.52
N ALA A 23 -23.94 16.05 46.80
CA ALA A 23 -24.05 17.31 46.06
C ALA A 23 -24.40 18.48 47.00
N ILE A 24 -23.84 19.67 46.74
CA ILE A 24 -24.40 20.95 47.18
C ILE A 24 -24.47 21.90 45.99
N ASN A 25 -25.65 22.47 45.79
CA ASN A 25 -25.97 23.51 44.80
C ASN A 25 -26.30 24.78 45.58
N ILE A 26 -25.73 25.96 45.25
CA ILE A 26 -26.13 27.26 45.83
C ILE A 26 -25.69 28.44 44.96
N HIS A 27 -26.40 29.56 45.10
CA HIS A 27 -26.45 30.71 44.21
C HIS A 27 -25.23 31.65 44.20
N ASN A 28 -25.10 32.33 43.06
CA ASN A 28 -24.40 33.62 42.85
C ASN A 28 -25.22 34.81 43.42
N PRO A 29 -24.58 35.82 44.05
CA PRO A 29 -25.14 37.18 44.10
C PRO A 29 -24.14 38.32 43.81
N THR A 30 -24.43 39.06 42.73
CA THR A 30 -24.40 40.55 42.57
C THR A 30 -23.28 41.43 43.20
N ASP A 31 -22.59 42.16 42.31
CA ASP A 31 -22.25 43.60 42.35
C ASP A 31 -21.55 44.25 43.55
N THR A 32 -20.42 44.93 43.29
CA THR A 32 -20.40 46.41 43.21
C THR A 32 -19.14 47.02 42.55
N ASN A 33 -19.29 48.25 42.06
CA ASN A 33 -18.35 49.00 41.20
C ASN A 33 -16.98 49.36 41.82
N LEU A 34 -15.98 49.55 40.95
CA LEU A 34 -15.08 50.72 40.99
C LEU A 34 -14.38 50.96 39.62
N ILE A 35 -14.45 52.18 39.08
CA ILE A 35 -13.79 52.63 37.84
C ILE A 35 -13.26 54.07 38.03
N PRO A 36 -11.99 54.35 37.68
CA PRO A 36 -11.71 55.45 36.75
C PRO A 36 -10.58 55.12 35.74
N ALA A 37 -10.36 55.83 34.63
CA ALA A 37 -11.21 56.61 33.73
C ALA A 37 -10.36 57.04 32.49
N GLY A 38 -10.90 57.06 31.27
CA GLY A 38 -10.19 57.56 30.07
C GLY A 38 -10.61 56.89 28.74
N VAL A 39 -11.64 57.35 28.00
CA VAL A 39 -11.66 58.52 27.08
C VAL A 39 -10.85 58.25 25.80
N ARG A 40 -11.37 58.22 24.55
CA ARG A 40 -12.72 58.37 23.92
C ARG A 40 -12.72 57.45 22.67
N GLY A 41 -13.80 56.81 22.21
CA GLY A 41 -15.01 57.39 21.57
C GLY A 41 -15.01 57.02 20.06
N SER A 42 -16.12 56.86 19.33
CA SER A 42 -17.55 57.05 19.63
C SER A 42 -18.45 56.12 18.77
N PHE A 43 -19.69 55.87 19.21
CA PHE A 43 -20.68 55.04 18.51
C PHE A 43 -21.63 55.85 17.61
N LYS A 44 -22.25 55.18 16.63
CA LYS A 44 -23.69 55.36 16.33
C LYS A 44 -24.31 54.09 15.74
N LEU A 45 -25.50 53.72 16.22
CA LEU A 45 -26.37 52.72 15.58
C LEU A 45 -27.17 53.35 14.43
N ASN A 46 -27.67 52.51 13.54
CA ASN A 46 -29.06 52.59 13.09
C ASN A 46 -29.60 51.20 12.77
N LEU A 47 -30.88 50.98 13.08
CA LEU A 47 -31.67 49.81 12.64
C LEU A 47 -32.61 50.27 11.54
N ASN A 48 -32.87 49.42 10.55
CA ASN A 48 -34.21 49.24 9.97
C ASN A 48 -34.26 47.99 9.08
N ALA A 49 -35.47 47.50 8.84
CA ALA A 49 -35.77 46.36 7.98
C ALA A 49 -36.66 46.79 6.81
N SER A 50 -36.61 46.06 5.69
CA SER A 50 -37.77 45.76 4.83
C SER A 50 -37.38 44.84 3.66
N ASP A 51 -38.35 44.07 3.17
CA ASP A 51 -38.24 43.18 2.02
C ASP A 51 -38.19 43.92 0.66
N GLY A 52 -37.80 43.20 -0.40
CA GLY A 52 -38.60 43.24 -1.65
C GLY A 52 -37.97 43.69 -2.99
N ILE A 53 -37.74 42.69 -3.85
CA ILE A 53 -38.12 42.66 -5.30
C ILE A 53 -37.27 43.41 -6.37
N PHE A 54 -37.02 42.65 -7.43
CA PHE A 54 -36.34 42.87 -8.73
C PHE A 54 -36.69 44.11 -9.59
N ASN A 55 -35.67 44.59 -10.36
CA ASN A 55 -35.60 44.66 -11.84
C ASN A 55 -34.15 45.08 -12.24
N ILE A 56 -33.46 44.62 -13.31
CA ILE A 56 -33.72 44.59 -14.77
C ILE A 56 -33.77 46.03 -15.34
N SER A 57 -32.94 46.50 -16.30
CA SER A 57 -31.76 45.97 -17.05
C SER A 57 -30.99 47.19 -17.67
N THR A 58 -30.16 47.23 -18.75
CA THR A 58 -29.78 46.32 -19.88
C THR A 58 -28.55 46.87 -20.66
N HIS A 59 -27.57 46.02 -21.02
CA HIS A 59 -26.67 46.13 -22.23
C HIS A 59 -25.64 47.30 -22.29
N ASN A 60 -24.53 47.33 -23.06
CA ASN A 60 -23.83 46.41 -24.00
C ASN A 60 -22.28 46.63 -23.83
N VAL A 61 -21.32 45.82 -24.29
CA VAL A 61 -20.97 45.39 -25.67
C VAL A 61 -20.17 44.05 -25.63
N LEU A 62 -20.23 43.26 -26.71
CA LEU A 62 -19.52 41.97 -26.89
C LEU A 62 -18.70 41.97 -28.20
N ILE A 63 -17.51 41.35 -28.22
CA ILE A 63 -16.81 40.89 -29.43
C ILE A 63 -16.37 39.43 -29.22
N VAL A 64 -16.36 38.65 -30.32
CA VAL A 64 -16.36 37.17 -30.30
C VAL A 64 -15.08 36.57 -30.89
N SER A 65 -14.65 35.44 -30.35
CA SER A 65 -13.92 34.39 -31.09
C SER A 65 -14.44 33.02 -30.65
N ALA A 66 -14.41 32.00 -31.50
CA ALA A 66 -15.28 30.82 -31.38
C ALA A 66 -14.55 29.46 -31.54
N CYS A 67 -15.12 28.43 -30.91
CA CYS A 67 -14.81 27.03 -31.17
C CYS A 67 -15.84 26.42 -32.16
N PRO A 68 -15.43 25.59 -33.14
CA PRO A 68 -16.33 24.79 -33.95
C PRO A 68 -16.71 23.47 -33.26
N GLY A 69 -17.93 22.98 -33.51
CA GLY A 69 -18.45 21.72 -32.97
C GLY A 69 -18.52 20.55 -33.97
N PHE A 70 -18.99 19.40 -33.50
CA PHE A 70 -19.20 18.19 -34.30
C PHE A 70 -20.46 18.26 -35.19
N ILE A 71 -20.34 17.78 -36.44
CA ILE A 71 -21.44 17.19 -37.22
C ILE A 71 -20.90 15.92 -37.90
N SER A 72 -21.71 14.87 -37.98
CA SER A 72 -21.37 13.57 -38.57
C SER A 72 -21.85 13.44 -40.03
N HIS A 73 -21.15 12.62 -40.83
CA HIS A 73 -21.67 11.97 -42.04
C HIS A 73 -20.85 10.71 -42.35
N ASN A 74 -21.43 9.74 -43.07
CA ASN A 74 -20.79 8.46 -43.39
C ASN A 74 -21.30 7.89 -44.73
N ALA A 75 -20.50 7.02 -45.35
CA ALA A 75 -20.74 6.22 -46.55
C ALA A 75 -20.99 6.95 -47.90
N TYR A 76 -20.13 6.65 -48.90
CA TYR A 76 -20.58 5.86 -50.06
C TYR A 76 -19.44 5.27 -50.92
N LYS A 77 -19.60 3.99 -51.27
CA LYS A 77 -19.02 3.23 -52.42
C LYS A 77 -17.51 2.98 -52.49
N ALA A 78 -17.19 1.85 -53.12
CA ALA A 78 -15.86 1.33 -53.41
C ALA A 78 -15.69 1.08 -54.92
N ALA A 79 -14.45 0.91 -55.41
CA ALA A 79 -14.12 -0.12 -56.40
C ALA A 79 -12.59 -0.30 -56.64
N CYS A 80 -12.22 -1.58 -56.78
CA CYS A 80 -11.03 -2.24 -57.32
C CYS A 80 -10.14 -1.52 -58.37
N LEU A 81 -8.82 -1.82 -58.37
CA LEU A 81 -8.01 -2.49 -59.44
C LEU A 81 -6.52 -2.06 -59.54
N SER A 82 -5.73 -2.99 -60.12
CA SER A 82 -4.43 -2.81 -60.83
C SER A 82 -3.16 -2.34 -60.08
N LEU A 83 -2.27 -3.32 -59.85
CA LEU A 83 -0.80 -3.25 -60.11
C LEU A 83 -0.53 -2.96 -61.62
N PRO A 84 0.70 -2.63 -62.12
CA PRO A 84 2.02 -2.89 -61.50
C PRO A 84 3.14 -1.81 -61.69
N SER A 85 4.31 -2.07 -61.06
CA SER A 85 5.71 -1.84 -61.52
C SER A 85 6.19 -0.52 -62.18
N GLY A 86 7.38 -0.03 -61.81
CA GLY A 86 8.19 0.77 -62.77
C GLY A 86 9.42 1.58 -62.32
N VAL A 87 10.46 0.95 -61.77
CA VAL A 87 11.91 1.22 -61.98
C VAL A 87 12.42 2.63 -62.40
N SER A 88 13.31 3.22 -61.57
CA SER A 88 14.35 4.25 -61.92
C SER A 88 13.88 5.68 -62.30
N SER A 89 14.67 6.77 -62.24
CA SER A 89 16.05 7.04 -61.75
C SER A 89 16.20 8.53 -61.37
N SER A 90 17.26 8.89 -60.63
CA SER A 90 17.78 10.28 -60.49
C SER A 90 18.54 10.73 -61.78
N PRO A 91 19.24 11.90 -61.93
CA PRO A 91 20.21 12.55 -61.00
C PRO A 91 20.33 14.11 -61.06
N PHE A 92 21.43 14.67 -60.49
CA PHE A 92 21.99 16.06 -60.58
C PHE A 92 21.32 17.17 -59.73
N VAL A 93 22.02 18.14 -59.06
CA VAL A 93 23.46 18.40 -58.69
C VAL A 93 23.51 19.65 -57.72
N ASN A 94 24.56 20.19 -57.07
CA ASN A 94 26.02 19.96 -56.88
C ASN A 94 26.53 20.64 -55.56
N ASN A 95 27.86 20.64 -55.31
CA ASN A 95 28.65 21.43 -54.35
C ASN A 95 28.47 21.05 -52.86
N ALA A 96 29.39 20.37 -52.13
CA ALA A 96 30.87 20.25 -52.14
C ALA A 96 31.60 21.48 -51.53
N PHE A 97 32.73 21.38 -50.80
CA PHE A 97 33.77 20.34 -50.62
C PHE A 97 33.99 19.98 -49.11
N ALA A 98 34.21 18.71 -48.70
CA ALA A 98 35.46 17.91 -48.61
C ALA A 98 36.34 18.22 -47.36
N THR A 99 37.20 17.38 -46.77
CA THR A 99 37.89 16.09 -47.08
C THR A 99 38.29 15.43 -45.71
N SER A 100 38.68 14.15 -45.51
CA SER A 100 38.78 12.93 -46.35
C SER A 100 39.15 11.67 -45.52
N LEU A 101 38.54 10.51 -45.82
CA LEU A 101 39.11 9.13 -45.88
C LEU A 101 39.82 8.52 -44.62
N ASN A 102 39.92 7.19 -44.43
CA ASN A 102 39.56 6.04 -45.29
C ASN A 102 39.01 4.83 -44.49
N VAL A 103 38.52 3.79 -45.18
CA VAL A 103 37.82 2.61 -44.61
C VAL A 103 38.31 1.28 -45.22
N SER A 104 38.35 0.22 -44.40
CA SER A 104 38.29 -1.20 -44.83
C SER A 104 37.82 -2.06 -43.64
N GLY A 105 37.15 -3.22 -43.79
CA GLY A 105 36.59 -3.86 -44.99
C GLY A 105 35.59 -4.97 -44.60
N MET A 106 34.76 -5.44 -45.53
CA MET A 106 33.67 -6.40 -45.29
C MET A 106 34.14 -7.86 -45.36
N PHE A 107 33.53 -8.78 -44.60
CA PHE A 107 32.54 -9.79 -45.10
C PHE A 107 32.13 -10.80 -44.00
N ALA A 108 31.14 -11.65 -44.29
CA ALA A 108 30.48 -12.57 -43.36
C ALA A 108 30.85 -14.04 -43.58
N THR A 109 30.46 -14.95 -42.67
CA THR A 109 29.72 -16.21 -42.92
C THR A 109 29.39 -16.94 -41.59
N ILE A 110 28.35 -17.77 -41.60
CA ILE A 110 27.81 -18.54 -40.46
C ILE A 110 28.37 -19.97 -40.44
N GLN A 111 28.77 -20.50 -39.27
CA GLN A 111 28.50 -21.90 -38.90
C GLN A 111 28.62 -22.17 -37.39
N GLN A 112 27.97 -23.25 -36.93
CA GLN A 112 27.97 -23.73 -35.53
C GLN A 112 29.09 -24.75 -35.29
N ILE A 113 29.53 -24.94 -34.04
CA ILE A 113 29.38 -26.22 -33.30
C ILE A 113 29.91 -26.12 -31.85
N ILE A 114 29.35 -26.98 -30.99
CA ILE A 114 29.55 -27.09 -29.53
C ILE A 114 30.88 -27.77 -29.17
N ARG A 115 31.59 -27.30 -28.12
CA ARG A 115 32.10 -28.16 -27.01
C ARG A 115 32.65 -27.39 -25.80
N LEU A 116 32.45 -28.00 -24.63
CA LEU A 116 33.09 -27.68 -23.34
C LEU A 116 34.58 -28.10 -23.33
N PRO A 117 35.35 -27.62 -22.35
CA PRO A 117 35.81 -28.57 -21.32
C PRO A 117 35.60 -28.11 -19.87
N LEU A 118 35.78 -29.06 -18.95
CA LEU A 118 35.66 -28.94 -17.49
C LEU A 118 37.06 -28.93 -16.81
N LEU A 119 37.03 -28.80 -15.47
CA LEU A 119 37.98 -29.33 -14.46
C LEU A 119 39.10 -28.42 -13.88
N THR A 120 38.96 -28.26 -12.55
CA THR A 120 39.99 -28.33 -11.48
C THR A 120 41.04 -27.23 -11.27
N TYR A 121 40.77 -26.42 -10.25
CA TYR A 121 41.44 -26.48 -8.93
C TYR A 121 42.93 -26.90 -8.87
N LYS A 122 43.78 -25.97 -8.44
CA LYS A 122 44.76 -26.24 -7.38
C LYS A 122 45.23 -24.95 -6.70
N SER A 123 45.39 -24.99 -5.38
CA SER A 123 45.87 -23.90 -4.54
C SER A 123 47.39 -23.93 -4.37
N ARG A 124 48.00 -22.78 -4.06
CA ARG A 124 49.28 -22.70 -3.35
C ARG A 124 49.40 -21.40 -2.54
N ILE A 125 50.05 -21.52 -1.40
CA ILE A 125 50.39 -20.43 -0.47
C ILE A 125 51.75 -19.85 -0.87
N CYS A 126 51.96 -18.56 -0.63
CA CYS A 126 53.29 -18.01 -0.42
C CYS A 126 53.27 -16.95 0.69
N LEU A 127 54.32 -16.90 1.51
CA LEU A 127 54.52 -15.97 2.62
C LEU A 127 55.95 -15.45 2.56
N ARG A 128 56.10 -14.13 2.81
CA ARG A 128 57.30 -13.34 3.17
C ARG A 128 57.18 -11.94 2.54
N ASP A 129 57.80 -10.87 3.06
CA ASP A 129 58.17 -10.43 4.43
C ASP A 129 58.97 -9.13 4.25
N SER A 130 59.25 -8.40 5.34
CA SER A 130 60.16 -7.22 5.42
C SER A 130 59.57 -5.86 5.00
N ALA A 131 59.88 -4.74 5.66
CA ALA A 131 60.49 -4.55 7.00
C ALA A 131 60.35 -3.08 7.48
N GLN A 132 60.25 -2.89 8.82
CA GLN A 132 60.86 -1.83 9.67
C GLN A 132 60.62 -0.32 9.35
N ALA A 133 60.70 0.63 10.31
CA ALA A 133 60.60 0.61 11.79
C ALA A 133 60.47 2.08 12.31
N GLY A 134 59.96 2.30 13.53
CA GLY A 134 59.88 3.64 14.16
C GLY A 134 59.10 3.63 15.48
N VAL A 135 59.50 4.43 16.47
CA VAL A 135 59.72 3.96 17.86
C VAL A 135 59.45 5.05 18.93
N PHE A 136 58.94 4.64 20.12
CA PHE A 136 58.62 5.46 21.34
C PHE A 136 57.52 6.54 21.14
N SER A 137 56.76 7.06 22.14
CA SER A 137 56.36 6.70 23.53
C SER A 137 55.27 7.72 24.01
N THR A 138 54.65 7.82 25.21
CA THR A 138 54.68 7.14 26.55
C THR A 138 53.42 7.55 27.38
N ILE A 139 53.02 6.77 28.41
CA ILE A 139 52.25 7.15 29.63
C ILE A 139 50.73 7.51 29.49
N GLY A 140 49.92 7.02 30.45
CA GLY A 140 48.53 7.44 30.71
C GLY A 140 47.81 6.49 31.71
N ASP A 141 47.36 6.98 32.87
CA ASP A 141 47.17 6.12 34.06
C ASP A 141 45.72 5.73 34.46
N SER A 142 45.57 4.43 34.72
CA SER A 142 44.90 3.76 35.85
C SER A 142 43.91 4.51 36.77
N LYS A 143 42.71 3.92 37.01
CA LYS A 143 42.15 3.63 38.37
C LYS A 143 40.78 2.93 38.40
N VAL A 144 40.70 1.77 39.07
CA VAL A 144 39.51 1.26 39.81
C VAL A 144 40.01 0.49 41.04
N ILE A 145 39.33 0.59 42.20
CA ILE A 145 39.79 0.01 43.48
C ILE A 145 38.63 -0.68 44.26
N LEU A 146 38.89 -1.94 44.66
CA LEU A 146 38.38 -2.74 45.82
C LEU A 146 36.97 -2.53 46.43
N ALA A 147 36.17 -3.62 46.44
CA ALA A 147 35.54 -4.23 47.65
C ALA A 147 35.11 -5.69 47.30
N ARG A 148 35.59 -6.81 47.87
CA ARG A 148 35.66 -7.40 49.23
C ARG A 148 34.39 -8.15 49.77
N LEU A 149 34.30 -9.44 49.39
CA LEU A 149 33.92 -10.64 50.19
C LEU A 149 32.59 -10.73 50.98
N GLY A 150 31.83 -11.84 50.78
CA GLY A 150 30.53 -12.08 51.47
C GLY A 150 29.96 -13.52 51.60
N LYS A 151 30.78 -14.58 51.63
CA LYS A 151 30.49 -15.98 52.09
C LYS A 151 29.22 -16.79 51.61
N ILE A 152 29.52 -17.94 50.97
CA ILE A 152 28.99 -19.31 51.22
C ILE A 152 27.50 -19.63 50.89
N GLY A 153 27.17 -20.72 50.18
CA GLY A 153 28.02 -21.72 49.50
C GLY A 153 27.27 -22.98 48.99
N ARG A 154 28.04 -23.95 48.47
CA ARG A 154 27.85 -25.43 48.25
C ARG A 154 26.41 -26.01 48.14
N ILE A 155 26.12 -27.02 47.28
CA ILE A 155 26.68 -28.40 47.31
C ILE A 155 26.55 -29.13 45.93
N SER A 156 27.51 -30.04 45.67
CA SER A 156 27.55 -31.22 44.74
C SER A 156 27.32 -31.11 43.23
N SER A 157 28.14 -31.90 42.52
CA SER A 157 28.13 -32.16 41.07
C SER A 157 27.98 -33.66 40.77
N ALA A 158 27.20 -34.03 39.74
CA ALA A 158 27.26 -35.29 38.98
C ALA A 158 26.38 -35.14 37.70
N GLY A 159 26.54 -35.87 36.59
CA GLY A 159 27.56 -36.89 36.30
C GLY A 159 27.32 -37.64 34.97
N TYR A 160 27.51 -36.95 33.83
CA TYR A 160 27.99 -37.42 32.51
C TYR A 160 27.71 -38.85 31.94
N VAL A 161 27.38 -38.87 30.63
CA VAL A 161 27.53 -39.96 29.62
C VAL A 161 26.39 -41.01 29.45
N ALA A 162 26.22 -41.40 28.17
CA ALA A 162 25.49 -42.55 27.59
C ALA A 162 23.96 -42.44 27.39
N SER A 163 23.38 -43.04 26.34
CA SER A 163 23.71 -43.12 24.89
C SER A 163 22.68 -44.03 24.19
N SER A 164 22.10 -43.55 23.08
CA SER A 164 21.60 -44.33 21.92
C SER A 164 20.72 -45.60 22.08
N ALA A 165 19.62 -45.58 21.31
CA ALA A 165 19.15 -46.64 20.39
C ALA A 165 17.99 -47.62 20.76
N ILE A 166 16.88 -47.43 20.02
CA ILE A 166 16.08 -48.45 19.28
C ILE A 166 15.50 -49.66 20.06
N PHE A 167 14.16 -49.73 20.23
CA PHE A 167 13.31 -50.68 19.47
C PHE A 167 11.79 -50.41 19.55
N ASN A 168 11.06 -50.97 18.58
CA ASN A 168 9.60 -50.90 18.38
C ASN A 168 8.76 -51.73 19.39
N THR A 169 7.44 -51.47 19.38
CA THR A 169 6.31 -52.44 19.42
C THR A 169 5.32 -52.31 20.58
N CYS A 170 4.26 -51.54 20.34
CA CYS A 170 2.84 -51.94 20.31
C CYS A 170 2.19 -52.91 21.34
N ILE A 171 0.90 -52.62 21.61
CA ILE A 171 -0.17 -53.49 22.18
C ILE A 171 -0.15 -53.76 23.69
N ALA A 172 -1.12 -53.15 24.41
CA ALA A 172 -2.16 -53.88 25.16
C ALA A 172 -3.33 -52.97 25.52
N LEU A 173 -4.57 -53.48 25.44
CA LEU A 173 -5.78 -52.83 25.96
C LEU A 173 -5.96 -53.16 27.44
N ASN A 174 -6.68 -52.31 28.18
CA ASN A 174 -7.59 -52.82 29.21
C ASN A 174 -8.81 -51.90 29.40
N ALA A 175 -9.95 -52.47 29.81
CA ALA A 175 -11.23 -51.76 29.80
C ALA A 175 -12.19 -52.21 30.92
N ARG A 176 -12.86 -51.23 31.55
CA ARG A 176 -14.20 -51.25 32.20
C ARG A 176 -14.35 -49.89 32.90
N ALA A 177 -15.34 -49.03 32.64
CA ALA A 177 -16.79 -49.19 32.54
C ALA A 177 -17.50 -49.25 33.91
N LEU A 178 -18.31 -48.23 34.21
CA LEU A 178 -19.70 -48.31 34.67
C LEU A 178 -20.39 -46.92 34.61
N THR A 179 -21.71 -46.93 34.67
CA THR A 179 -22.64 -45.80 34.40
C THR A 179 -23.79 -45.80 35.45
N PRO A 180 -24.93 -45.10 35.28
CA PRO A 180 -25.16 -43.65 35.13
C PRO A 180 -26.14 -43.11 36.20
N VAL A 181 -26.39 -41.79 36.20
CA VAL A 181 -27.69 -41.22 36.62
C VAL A 181 -28.13 -40.18 35.59
N VAL A 182 -29.43 -40.13 35.28
CA VAL A 182 -30.05 -39.28 34.25
C VAL A 182 -30.68 -38.04 34.88
N ASN A 183 -30.69 -36.91 34.17
CA ASN A 183 -31.78 -35.95 34.29
C ASN A 183 -32.12 -35.31 32.93
N VAL A 184 -33.40 -35.04 32.69
CA VAL A 184 -33.95 -34.81 31.34
C VAL A 184 -34.08 -33.32 31.03
N LYS A 185 -33.82 -32.93 29.77
CA LYS A 185 -34.41 -31.74 29.17
C LYS A 185 -34.97 -32.03 27.78
N ILE A 186 -36.02 -31.29 27.41
CA ILE A 186 -36.96 -31.63 26.35
C ILE A 186 -36.44 -31.12 25.00
N SER A 187 -36.41 -32.00 23.98
CA SER A 187 -36.14 -31.62 22.60
C SER A 187 -37.39 -31.03 21.94
N ILE A 188 -37.29 -29.80 21.43
CA ILE A 188 -38.24 -29.26 20.45
C ILE A 188 -37.56 -29.33 19.07
N THR A 189 -37.94 -30.32 18.26
CA THR A 189 -37.39 -30.49 16.91
C THR A 189 -38.06 -29.50 15.95
N VAL A 190 -37.53 -28.29 15.85
CA VAL A 190 -37.82 -27.41 14.72
C VAL A 190 -36.96 -27.88 13.53
N ALA A 191 -37.60 -28.46 12.52
CA ALA A 191 -36.94 -28.84 11.28
C ALA A 191 -36.61 -27.60 10.44
N VAL A 192 -35.50 -26.94 10.75
CA VAL A 192 -34.96 -25.84 9.94
C VAL A 192 -34.33 -26.44 8.69
N ASN A 193 -35.08 -26.42 7.58
CA ASN A 193 -34.54 -26.73 6.27
C ASN A 193 -33.44 -25.72 5.92
N PHE A 194 -32.19 -26.15 5.91
CA PHE A 194 -31.07 -25.37 5.39
C PHE A 194 -31.21 -25.22 3.87
N ILE A 195 -31.91 -24.17 3.45
CA ILE A 195 -31.87 -23.70 2.06
C ILE A 195 -30.44 -23.20 1.79
N SER A 196 -29.68 -23.97 1.01
CA SER A 196 -28.37 -23.53 0.53
C SER A 196 -28.53 -22.31 -0.37
N MET A 197 -28.12 -21.14 0.13
CA MET A 197 -28.02 -19.93 -0.68
C MET A 197 -26.79 -20.04 -1.59
N GLY A 198 -26.95 -20.75 -2.71
CA GLY A 198 -25.90 -20.96 -3.70
C GLY A 198 -25.38 -19.66 -4.32
N SER A 199 -24.10 -19.66 -4.68
CA SER A 199 -23.38 -18.50 -5.22
C SER A 199 -24.05 -17.93 -6.49
N ILE A 200 -24.59 -16.72 -6.38
CA ILE A 200 -25.18 -15.97 -7.51
C ILE A 200 -24.06 -15.41 -8.39
N ASN A 201 -23.41 -16.29 -9.15
CA ASN A 201 -22.85 -15.99 -10.47
C ASN A 201 -22.54 -17.22 -11.35
N CYS A 202 -22.85 -18.45 -10.90
CA CYS A 202 -22.90 -19.61 -11.78
C CYS A 202 -24.28 -19.73 -12.44
N LYS A 203 -24.44 -19.17 -13.65
CA LYS A 203 -25.63 -19.44 -14.47
C LYS A 203 -25.57 -20.88 -15.00
N ASN A 204 -26.40 -21.77 -14.45
CA ASN A 204 -26.65 -23.07 -15.05
C ASN A 204 -27.33 -22.89 -16.41
N PHE A 205 -26.68 -23.35 -17.48
CA PHE A 205 -27.30 -23.51 -18.80
C PHE A 205 -27.62 -24.99 -19.01
N SER A 206 -28.87 -25.38 -18.80
CA SER A 206 -29.38 -26.70 -19.16
C SER A 206 -29.71 -26.73 -20.66
N SER A 207 -29.07 -27.61 -21.42
CA SER A 207 -29.42 -27.88 -22.81
C SER A 207 -30.70 -28.69 -22.90
N VAL A 208 -31.65 -28.21 -23.71
CA VAL A 208 -32.84 -28.96 -24.13
C VAL A 208 -32.87 -28.90 -25.66
N LYS A 209 -33.11 -30.04 -26.29
CA LYS A 209 -33.51 -30.12 -27.69
C LYS A 209 -35.02 -30.39 -27.75
N ASP A 210 -35.73 -29.78 -28.68
CA ASP A 210 -36.17 -30.48 -29.91
C ASP A 210 -37.22 -29.69 -30.69
N SER A 211 -37.26 -29.95 -32.00
CA SER A 211 -38.37 -29.75 -32.94
C SER A 211 -38.79 -28.33 -33.36
N ASP A 212 -39.10 -28.22 -34.65
CA ASP A 212 -39.46 -27.01 -35.39
C ASP A 212 -40.97 -26.70 -35.32
N ASN A 213 -41.33 -25.43 -35.56
CA ASN A 213 -42.38 -25.09 -36.52
C ASN A 213 -42.34 -23.61 -36.94
N GLU A 214 -42.88 -23.32 -38.12
CA GLU A 214 -42.83 -22.00 -38.75
C GLU A 214 -43.96 -21.05 -38.29
N THR A 215 -43.68 -19.76 -38.11
CA THR A 215 -44.45 -18.65 -38.72
C THR A 215 -43.84 -17.26 -38.44
N GLU A 216 -43.63 -16.48 -39.50
CA GLU A 216 -43.46 -15.01 -39.50
C GLU A 216 -44.60 -14.44 -40.42
N PRO A 217 -44.82 -13.11 -40.59
CA PRO A 217 -44.01 -11.98 -40.13
C PRO A 217 -44.79 -10.83 -39.43
N ASN A 218 -44.06 -9.92 -38.77
CA ASN A 218 -44.04 -8.53 -39.24
C ASN A 218 -42.85 -7.74 -38.68
N LYS A 219 -42.31 -6.81 -39.50
CA LYS A 219 -41.13 -6.00 -39.19
C LYS A 219 -41.47 -4.51 -39.23
N MET A 220 -40.76 -3.70 -38.45
CA MET A 220 -40.05 -2.52 -38.97
C MET A 220 -38.91 -2.11 -37.99
N PRO A 221 -37.88 -1.36 -38.45
CA PRO A 221 -36.50 -1.67 -38.04
C PRO A 221 -35.95 -0.86 -36.86
N ALA A 222 -35.07 -1.51 -36.09
CA ALA A 222 -34.06 -0.84 -35.27
C ALA A 222 -32.81 -0.55 -36.12
N THR A 223 -32.04 0.49 -35.76
CA THR A 223 -30.82 0.90 -36.47
C THR A 223 -29.60 0.03 -36.12
N ASP A 224 -28.89 -0.45 -37.13
CA ASP A 224 -27.63 -1.20 -36.97
C ASP A 224 -26.50 -0.34 -36.36
N THR A 225 -26.30 -0.44 -35.05
CA THR A 225 -24.94 -0.36 -34.48
C THR A 225 -24.36 -1.77 -34.47
N GLN A 226 -23.37 -2.04 -35.32
CA GLN A 226 -22.69 -3.33 -35.37
C GLN A 226 -21.95 -3.62 -34.04
N SER A 227 -22.60 -4.38 -33.15
CA SER A 227 -21.90 -5.09 -32.09
C SER A 227 -21.02 -6.16 -32.75
N SER A 228 -19.70 -5.96 -32.77
CA SER A 228 -18.77 -7.02 -33.17
C SER A 228 -19.00 -8.25 -32.29
N PRO A 229 -19.16 -9.46 -32.85
CA PRO A 229 -19.38 -10.66 -32.05
C PRO A 229 -18.13 -10.93 -31.22
N SER A 230 -18.22 -10.72 -29.90
CA SER A 230 -17.18 -11.13 -28.98
C SER A 230 -17.18 -12.65 -28.89
N ASN A 231 -16.37 -13.29 -29.73
CA ASN A 231 -16.01 -14.70 -29.56
C ASN A 231 -15.27 -14.84 -28.22
N ASP A 232 -16.03 -15.09 -27.15
CA ASP A 232 -15.52 -15.56 -25.87
C ASP A 232 -15.02 -17.01 -26.06
N GLU A 233 -13.92 -17.14 -26.80
CA GLU A 233 -13.25 -18.40 -27.13
C GLU A 233 -12.95 -19.15 -25.83
N ILE A 234 -13.57 -20.33 -25.68
CA ILE A 234 -13.39 -21.19 -24.52
C ILE A 234 -12.26 -22.16 -24.83
N ILE A 235 -11.26 -22.17 -23.96
CA ILE A 235 -10.21 -23.20 -23.94
C ILE A 235 -10.56 -24.16 -22.81
N GLU A 236 -10.49 -25.46 -23.08
CA GLU A 236 -10.79 -26.53 -22.13
C GLU A 236 -9.79 -27.66 -22.34
N GLY A 237 -9.07 -28.05 -21.29
CA GLY A 237 -8.00 -29.03 -21.39
C GLY A 237 -7.58 -29.63 -20.06
N VAL A 238 -6.86 -30.75 -20.10
CA VAL A 238 -6.26 -31.38 -18.92
C VAL A 238 -4.98 -30.62 -18.55
N VAL A 239 -4.91 -30.11 -17.32
CA VAL A 239 -3.75 -29.32 -16.86
C VAL A 239 -2.81 -30.12 -15.95
N CYS A 240 -3.32 -31.12 -15.23
CA CYS A 240 -2.53 -32.04 -14.39
C CYS A 240 -3.30 -33.31 -14.03
N LYS A 241 -2.61 -34.30 -13.47
CA LYS A 241 -3.24 -35.39 -12.72
C LYS A 241 -3.54 -34.96 -11.29
N GLU A 242 -4.55 -35.57 -10.67
CA GLU A 242 -4.88 -35.36 -9.26
C GLU A 242 -3.68 -35.65 -8.32
N THR A 243 -2.78 -36.56 -8.72
CA THR A 243 -1.55 -36.91 -8.00
C THR A 243 -0.44 -35.87 -8.10
N ASP A 244 -0.53 -34.89 -9.00
CA ASP A 244 0.53 -33.90 -9.23
C ASP A 244 0.51 -32.74 -8.21
N LEU A 245 -0.49 -32.73 -7.32
CA LEU A 245 -0.74 -31.70 -6.33
C LEU A 245 -1.33 -32.33 -5.06
N ASN A 246 -0.59 -32.27 -3.95
CA ASN A 246 -1.09 -32.71 -2.65
C ASN A 246 -2.07 -31.67 -2.07
N ASP A 247 -2.81 -32.04 -1.03
CA ASP A 247 -3.67 -31.06 -0.36
C ASP A 247 -2.85 -29.95 0.30
N ASN A 248 -3.41 -28.73 0.32
CA ASN A 248 -2.72 -27.49 0.67
C ASN A 248 -1.46 -27.19 -0.17
N GLN A 249 -1.50 -27.54 -1.46
CA GLN A 249 -0.52 -27.11 -2.46
C GLN A 249 -1.15 -26.30 -3.59
N MET A 250 -0.35 -25.42 -4.20
CA MET A 250 -0.69 -24.65 -5.39
C MET A 250 0.47 -24.67 -6.40
N LYS A 251 0.17 -24.60 -7.69
CA LYS A 251 1.16 -24.66 -8.78
C LYS A 251 0.58 -24.09 -10.08
N ALA A 252 1.37 -23.35 -10.87
CA ALA A 252 0.94 -22.93 -12.20
C ALA A 252 1.09 -24.07 -13.20
N PHE A 253 0.00 -24.42 -13.88
CA PHE A 253 -0.02 -25.38 -14.98
C PHE A 253 -0.35 -24.66 -16.29
N ASP A 254 0.07 -25.25 -17.40
CA ASP A 254 -0.20 -24.77 -18.74
C ASP A 254 -1.54 -25.33 -19.25
N LEU A 255 -2.33 -24.50 -19.94
CA LEU A 255 -3.62 -24.87 -20.52
C LEU A 255 -3.48 -24.90 -22.04
N GLU A 256 -2.98 -26.02 -22.54
CA GLU A 256 -2.84 -26.36 -23.97
C GLU A 256 -2.10 -25.30 -24.82
N GLY A 257 -1.12 -24.62 -24.24
CA GLY A 257 -0.34 -23.55 -24.89
C GLY A 257 -1.04 -22.19 -24.95
N HIS A 258 -2.30 -22.08 -24.54
CA HIS A 258 -3.08 -20.84 -24.57
C HIS A 258 -2.84 -19.91 -23.36
N GLY A 259 -2.16 -20.39 -22.32
CA GLY A 259 -1.85 -19.62 -21.13
C GLY A 259 -1.61 -20.50 -19.91
N LYS A 260 -1.42 -19.87 -18.74
CA LYS A 260 -1.23 -20.59 -17.48
C LYS A 260 -2.29 -20.27 -16.43
N VAL A 261 -2.71 -21.31 -15.72
CA VAL A 261 -3.70 -21.27 -14.63
C VAL A 261 -3.05 -21.71 -13.31
N LEU A 262 -3.35 -21.02 -12.21
CA LEU A 262 -2.91 -21.43 -10.88
C LEU A 262 -3.91 -22.43 -10.34
N VAL A 263 -3.53 -23.71 -10.33
CA VAL A 263 -4.33 -24.78 -9.72
C VAL A 263 -3.96 -24.87 -8.25
N VAL A 264 -4.97 -25.02 -7.39
CA VAL A 264 -4.85 -25.20 -5.95
C VAL A 264 -5.68 -26.41 -5.52
N LYS A 265 -5.14 -27.26 -4.65
CA LYS A 265 -5.88 -28.33 -3.97
C LYS A 265 -5.99 -28.03 -2.48
N GLN A 266 -7.22 -27.96 -1.95
CA GLN A 266 -7.51 -27.78 -0.52
C GLN A 266 -8.78 -28.55 -0.13
N HIS A 267 -8.74 -29.24 1.00
CA HIS A 267 -9.84 -30.08 1.52
C HIS A 267 -10.31 -31.14 0.50
N GLY A 268 -9.38 -31.65 -0.31
CA GLY A 268 -9.65 -32.54 -1.45
C GLY A 268 -10.24 -31.86 -2.69
N THR A 269 -10.57 -30.57 -2.63
CA THR A 269 -11.19 -29.82 -3.74
C THR A 269 -10.15 -29.09 -4.59
N PHE A 270 -10.33 -29.10 -5.91
CA PHE A 270 -9.49 -28.36 -6.85
C PHE A 270 -10.14 -27.03 -7.26
N LYS A 271 -9.34 -25.97 -7.32
CA LYS A 271 -9.73 -24.61 -7.76
C LYS A 271 -8.68 -24.06 -8.72
N ALA A 272 -9.09 -23.22 -9.68
CA ALA A 272 -8.20 -22.63 -10.67
C ALA A 272 -8.43 -21.11 -10.81
N VAL A 273 -7.36 -20.32 -10.72
CA VAL A 273 -7.39 -18.85 -10.80
C VAL A 273 -6.26 -18.27 -11.66
N GLY A 274 -6.28 -16.96 -11.92
CA GLY A 274 -5.17 -16.23 -12.55
C GLY A 274 -3.82 -16.46 -11.84
N THR A 275 -2.74 -16.58 -12.61
CA THR A 275 -1.40 -16.95 -12.11
C THR A 275 -0.60 -15.79 -11.51
N LYS A 276 -0.95 -14.54 -11.81
CA LYS A 276 -0.17 -13.35 -11.41
C LYS A 276 -1.01 -12.39 -10.58
N CYS A 277 -0.41 -11.80 -9.56
CA CYS A 277 -1.00 -10.74 -8.74
C CYS A 277 -1.37 -9.52 -9.62
N SER A 278 -2.62 -9.04 -9.50
CA SER A 278 -3.15 -7.93 -10.32
C SER A 278 -2.48 -6.57 -10.11
N HIS A 279 -1.64 -6.42 -9.08
CA HIS A 279 -0.87 -5.21 -8.79
C HIS A 279 0.31 -5.04 -9.76
N PHE A 280 1.46 -5.69 -9.51
CA PHE A 280 2.66 -5.64 -10.38
C PHE A 280 3.06 -7.02 -10.94
N GLY A 281 2.10 -7.94 -11.12
CA GLY A 281 2.34 -9.19 -11.89
C GLY A 281 3.14 -10.29 -11.18
N ALA A 282 3.29 -10.22 -9.85
CA ALA A 282 4.01 -11.23 -9.06
C ALA A 282 3.42 -12.64 -9.27
N PRO A 283 4.22 -13.69 -9.54
CA PRO A 283 3.71 -15.05 -9.68
C PRO A 283 3.13 -15.55 -8.35
N LEU A 284 1.85 -15.92 -8.34
CA LEU A 284 1.14 -16.28 -7.11
C LEU A 284 1.49 -17.68 -6.60
N GLU A 285 1.99 -18.57 -7.47
CA GLU A 285 2.51 -19.89 -7.09
C GLU A 285 3.71 -19.84 -6.13
N THR A 286 4.43 -18.71 -6.06
CA THR A 286 5.50 -18.49 -5.07
C THR A 286 5.05 -17.64 -3.88
N GLY A 287 3.73 -17.45 -3.72
CA GLY A 287 3.09 -16.73 -2.62
C GLY A 287 2.86 -17.57 -1.36
N SER A 288 2.08 -17.03 -0.42
CA SER A 288 1.55 -17.80 0.70
C SER A 288 0.14 -18.30 0.36
N LEU A 289 -0.06 -19.61 0.35
CA LEU A 289 -1.38 -20.23 0.38
C LEU A 289 -1.90 -20.24 1.82
N GLY A 290 -3.11 -19.73 2.03
CA GLY A 290 -3.90 -19.91 3.26
C GLY A 290 -5.24 -20.59 2.92
N ASP A 291 -6.07 -20.90 3.92
CA ASP A 291 -7.37 -21.52 3.66
C ASP A 291 -8.25 -20.64 2.75
N GLY A 292 -8.63 -21.19 1.60
CA GLY A 292 -9.52 -20.54 0.64
C GLY A 292 -8.97 -19.30 -0.08
N ARG A 293 -7.70 -18.92 0.10
CA ARG A 293 -7.13 -17.68 -0.46
C ARG A 293 -5.61 -17.73 -0.68
N VAL A 294 -5.09 -16.90 -1.59
CA VAL A 294 -3.66 -16.80 -1.91
C VAL A 294 -3.12 -15.37 -1.72
N ARG A 295 -1.95 -15.24 -1.10
CA ARG A 295 -1.28 -13.97 -0.77
C ARG A 295 0.02 -13.77 -1.56
N CYS A 296 0.13 -12.60 -2.17
CA CYS A 296 1.20 -12.17 -3.07
C CYS A 296 2.57 -12.10 -2.39
N PRO A 297 3.63 -12.73 -2.96
CA PRO A 297 4.96 -12.80 -2.35
C PRO A 297 5.75 -11.50 -2.36
N TRP A 298 5.34 -10.52 -3.17
CA TRP A 298 6.07 -9.26 -3.33
C TRP A 298 5.53 -8.15 -2.44
N HIS A 299 4.20 -8.00 -2.39
CA HIS A 299 3.54 -6.81 -1.84
C HIS A 299 2.41 -7.11 -0.84
N GLY A 300 2.11 -8.37 -0.53
CA GLY A 300 1.13 -8.74 0.48
C GLY A 300 -0.33 -8.79 0.04
N ALA A 301 -0.68 -8.33 -1.17
CA ALA A 301 -2.04 -8.40 -1.73
C ALA A 301 -2.62 -9.82 -1.70
N CYS A 302 -3.89 -9.99 -1.33
CA CYS A 302 -4.53 -11.31 -1.15
C CYS A 302 -5.79 -11.45 -2.01
N PHE A 303 -6.05 -12.65 -2.52
CA PHE A 303 -7.16 -12.96 -3.42
C PHE A 303 -7.90 -14.22 -2.98
N SER A 304 -9.23 -14.17 -3.02
CA SER A 304 -10.08 -15.32 -2.74
C SER A 304 -9.90 -16.40 -3.81
N LEU A 305 -9.67 -17.66 -3.45
CA LEU A 305 -9.63 -18.77 -4.41
C LEU A 305 -11.03 -19.20 -4.86
N ASN A 306 -12.07 -18.81 -4.12
CA ASN A 306 -13.46 -19.14 -4.42
C ASN A 306 -14.10 -18.19 -5.44
N THR A 307 -13.67 -16.92 -5.48
CA THR A 307 -14.26 -15.88 -6.35
C THR A 307 -13.24 -15.12 -7.19
N GLY A 308 -11.96 -15.15 -6.82
CA GLY A 308 -10.91 -14.32 -7.40
C GLY A 308 -10.90 -12.88 -6.89
N ASP A 309 -11.91 -12.45 -6.11
CA ASP A 309 -12.00 -11.10 -5.58
C ASP A 309 -10.76 -10.75 -4.73
N ILE A 310 -10.28 -9.51 -4.86
CA ILE A 310 -9.22 -8.99 -3.99
C ILE A 310 -9.75 -8.86 -2.55
N GLU A 311 -9.07 -9.54 -1.63
CA GLU A 311 -9.41 -9.57 -0.20
C GLU A 311 -8.51 -8.67 0.64
N ASP A 312 -7.26 -8.47 0.22
CA ASP A 312 -6.26 -7.62 0.87
C ASP A 312 -5.36 -6.96 -0.19
N PHE A 313 -4.73 -5.84 0.17
CA PHE A 313 -4.12 -4.88 -0.75
C PHE A 313 -2.58 -4.90 -0.68
N PRO A 314 -1.82 -4.34 -1.65
CA PRO A 314 -2.21 -3.40 -2.71
C PRO A 314 -2.75 -4.05 -3.99
N GLY A 315 -3.64 -3.34 -4.68
CA GLY A 315 -4.27 -3.78 -5.92
C GLY A 315 -5.60 -3.07 -6.15
N LEU A 316 -6.33 -3.46 -7.20
CA LEU A 316 -7.68 -2.98 -7.51
C LEU A 316 -8.47 -4.09 -8.18
N ASP A 317 -7.91 -4.63 -9.27
CA ASP A 317 -8.53 -5.68 -10.05
C ASP A 317 -8.45 -7.03 -9.32
N SER A 318 -9.49 -7.83 -9.52
CA SER A 318 -9.62 -9.20 -9.04
C SER A 318 -8.98 -10.19 -10.02
N LEU A 319 -8.75 -11.42 -9.60
CA LEU A 319 -8.34 -12.52 -10.50
C LEU A 319 -9.56 -13.09 -11.24
N PRO A 320 -9.39 -13.61 -12.47
CA PRO A 320 -10.34 -14.54 -13.04
C PRO A 320 -10.31 -15.87 -12.27
N CYS A 321 -11.47 -16.53 -12.19
CA CYS A 321 -11.61 -17.91 -11.77
C CYS A 321 -12.01 -18.75 -12.98
N TYR A 322 -11.51 -19.97 -13.06
CA TYR A 322 -11.78 -20.89 -14.14
C TYR A 322 -12.59 -22.09 -13.63
N GLN A 323 -13.40 -22.68 -14.51
CA GLN A 323 -14.18 -23.87 -14.14
C GLN A 323 -13.22 -25.07 -14.06
N VAL A 324 -13.34 -25.88 -13.01
CA VAL A 324 -12.51 -27.07 -12.79
C VAL A 324 -13.41 -28.31 -12.71
N GLN A 325 -12.97 -29.39 -13.34
CA GLN A 325 -13.59 -30.71 -13.25
C GLN A 325 -12.50 -31.75 -13.00
N VAL A 326 -12.83 -32.81 -12.26
CA VAL A 326 -11.92 -33.93 -12.02
C VAL A 326 -12.59 -35.21 -12.50
N GLU A 327 -12.00 -35.86 -13.51
CA GLU A 327 -12.54 -37.05 -14.16
C GLU A 327 -11.46 -38.11 -14.28
N ASN A 328 -11.67 -39.32 -13.76
CA ASN A 328 -10.70 -40.43 -13.82
C ASN A 328 -9.27 -40.09 -13.32
N GLY A 329 -9.15 -39.09 -12.43
CA GLY A 329 -7.86 -38.58 -11.94
C GLY A 329 -7.19 -37.52 -12.83
N ASP A 330 -7.82 -37.09 -13.92
CA ASP A 330 -7.43 -35.90 -14.70
C ASP A 330 -8.13 -34.64 -14.17
N VAL A 331 -7.35 -33.59 -13.90
CA VAL A 331 -7.85 -32.26 -13.55
C VAL A 331 -7.97 -31.45 -14.84
N LYS A 332 -9.22 -31.21 -15.26
CA LYS A 332 -9.57 -30.36 -16.40
C LYS A 332 -9.85 -28.94 -15.96
N VAL A 333 -9.37 -27.97 -16.73
CA VAL A 333 -9.68 -26.54 -16.53
C VAL A 333 -10.29 -25.96 -17.79
N ARG A 334 -11.37 -25.20 -17.60
CA ARG A 334 -12.15 -24.55 -18.65
C ARG A 334 -12.19 -23.04 -18.40
N ALA A 335 -11.66 -22.28 -19.35
CA ALA A 335 -11.38 -20.85 -19.21
C ALA A 335 -11.77 -20.07 -20.49
N LYS A 336 -12.06 -18.78 -20.35
CA LYS A 336 -12.12 -17.88 -21.51
C LYS A 336 -10.71 -17.42 -21.86
N LYS A 337 -10.35 -17.48 -23.14
CA LYS A 337 -9.04 -17.07 -23.65
C LYS A 337 -8.64 -15.65 -23.22
N LYS A 338 -9.56 -14.68 -23.38
CA LYS A 338 -9.35 -13.29 -22.94
C LYS A 338 -9.06 -13.15 -21.44
N ASP A 339 -9.58 -14.05 -20.60
CA ASP A 339 -9.39 -14.01 -19.15
C ASP A 339 -8.00 -14.59 -18.78
N LEU A 340 -7.50 -15.58 -19.53
CA LEU A 340 -6.12 -16.07 -19.46
C LEU A 340 -5.12 -14.98 -19.88
N GLU A 341 -5.39 -14.31 -21.00
CA GLU A 341 -4.56 -13.25 -21.57
C GLU A 341 -4.50 -12.01 -20.65
N ALA A 342 -5.64 -11.56 -20.13
CA ALA A 342 -5.71 -10.42 -19.21
C ALA A 342 -5.18 -10.77 -17.80
N ASN A 343 -5.39 -12.01 -17.33
CA ASN A 343 -5.08 -12.50 -15.98
C ASN A 343 -5.75 -11.71 -14.82
N LYS A 344 -6.52 -10.65 -15.10
CA LYS A 344 -7.21 -9.82 -14.11
C LYS A 344 -8.56 -9.33 -14.65
N ARG A 345 -9.50 -9.05 -13.77
CA ARG A 345 -10.83 -8.51 -14.07
C ARG A 345 -11.22 -7.39 -13.11
N VAL A 346 -11.96 -6.41 -13.59
CA VAL A 346 -12.72 -5.50 -12.71
C VAL A 346 -13.89 -6.31 -12.11
N LYS A 347 -14.27 -6.04 -10.85
CA LYS A 347 -15.49 -6.62 -10.26
C LYS A 347 -16.72 -5.88 -10.81
N THR A 348 -17.80 -6.60 -11.10
CA THR A 348 -19.03 -6.02 -11.67
C THR A 348 -19.57 -4.89 -10.79
N MET A 349 -19.91 -3.77 -11.42
CA MET A 349 -20.40 -2.56 -10.75
C MET A 349 -21.93 -2.48 -10.82
N THR A 350 -22.53 -1.93 -9.77
CA THR A 350 -23.94 -1.55 -9.72
C THR A 350 -24.08 -0.21 -10.43
N LEU A 351 -24.99 -0.12 -11.42
CA LEU A 351 -25.32 1.15 -12.07
C LEU A 351 -26.15 2.04 -11.14
N ARG A 352 -26.19 3.35 -11.43
CA ARG A 352 -27.01 4.29 -10.67
C ARG A 352 -28.50 3.98 -10.86
N ASP A 353 -29.24 3.85 -9.75
CA ASP A 353 -30.71 3.87 -9.76
C ASP A 353 -31.18 5.26 -9.31
N ASN A 354 -32.01 5.91 -10.13
CA ASN A 354 -32.57 7.22 -9.80
C ASN A 354 -33.68 7.16 -8.74
N LYS A 355 -34.10 5.96 -8.30
CA LYS A 355 -34.97 5.74 -7.14
C LYS A 355 -34.20 5.66 -5.82
N ASP A 356 -32.88 5.48 -5.86
CA ASP A 356 -32.02 5.50 -4.67
C ASP A 356 -31.62 6.95 -4.39
N GLU A 357 -32.47 7.69 -3.68
CA GLU A 357 -32.26 9.12 -3.38
C GLU A 357 -31.05 9.40 -2.49
N ARG A 358 -30.46 8.35 -1.89
CA ARG A 358 -29.33 8.48 -0.96
C ARG A 358 -28.11 9.08 -1.64
N THR A 359 -27.41 9.96 -0.94
CA THR A 359 -26.12 10.53 -1.37
C THR A 359 -25.00 10.07 -0.43
N PHE A 360 -24.04 9.30 -0.96
CA PHE A 360 -22.81 8.97 -0.26
C PHE A 360 -21.66 9.84 -0.77
N VAL A 361 -20.84 10.34 0.16
CA VAL A 361 -19.74 11.27 -0.15
C VAL A 361 -18.42 10.68 0.31
N VAL A 362 -17.38 10.81 -0.50
CA VAL A 362 -16.00 10.38 -0.20
C VAL A 362 -15.08 11.58 -0.31
N VAL A 363 -14.51 12.00 0.82
CA VAL A 363 -13.58 13.14 0.92
C VAL A 363 -12.14 12.65 0.91
N GLY A 364 -11.48 12.79 -0.24
CA GLY A 364 -10.07 12.43 -0.42
C GLY A 364 -9.86 11.45 -1.58
N ALA A 365 -9.63 11.97 -2.78
CA ALA A 365 -9.24 11.26 -4.01
C ALA A 365 -7.85 10.55 -3.95
N GLY A 366 -7.40 10.12 -2.77
CA GLY A 366 -6.27 9.21 -2.60
C GLY A 366 -6.66 7.74 -2.83
N PRO A 367 -5.70 6.80 -2.68
CA PRO A 367 -5.95 5.36 -2.91
C PRO A 367 -7.05 4.79 -2.00
N SER A 368 -7.23 5.36 -0.81
CA SER A 368 -8.27 4.98 0.15
C SER A 368 -9.67 5.38 -0.32
N GLY A 369 -9.88 6.65 -0.68
CA GLY A 369 -11.17 7.12 -1.20
C GLY A 369 -11.53 6.54 -2.56
N ALA A 370 -10.54 6.32 -3.43
CA ALA A 370 -10.74 5.65 -4.72
C ALA A 370 -11.28 4.22 -4.55
N VAL A 371 -10.68 3.42 -3.66
CA VAL A 371 -11.18 2.07 -3.35
C VAL A 371 -12.52 2.11 -2.64
N CYS A 372 -12.78 3.10 -1.78
CA CYS A 372 -14.10 3.26 -1.18
C CYS A 372 -15.19 3.51 -2.24
N ALA A 373 -14.98 4.49 -3.13
CA ALA A 373 -15.92 4.82 -4.19
C ALA A 373 -16.11 3.64 -5.17
N GLU A 374 -15.04 2.93 -5.53
CA GLU A 374 -15.14 1.72 -6.35
C GLU A 374 -15.91 0.61 -5.64
N THR A 375 -15.55 0.25 -4.39
CA THR A 375 -16.23 -0.82 -3.64
C THR A 375 -17.70 -0.49 -3.35
N LEU A 376 -18.09 0.77 -3.15
CA LEU A 376 -19.51 1.16 -3.01
C LEU A 376 -20.34 0.72 -4.23
N ARG A 377 -19.82 0.91 -5.45
CA ARG A 377 -20.47 0.42 -6.68
C ARG A 377 -20.36 -1.10 -6.84
N GLN A 378 -19.23 -1.73 -6.49
CA GLN A 378 -19.08 -3.19 -6.48
C GLN A 378 -20.07 -3.90 -5.54
N GLU A 379 -20.48 -3.23 -4.45
CA GLU A 379 -21.21 -3.85 -3.33
C GLU A 379 -22.69 -3.44 -3.23
N GLY A 380 -23.26 -2.77 -4.24
CA GLY A 380 -24.72 -2.60 -4.38
C GLY A 380 -25.26 -1.19 -4.14
N PHE A 381 -24.43 -0.15 -4.01
CA PHE A 381 -24.93 1.21 -3.84
C PHE A 381 -25.43 1.79 -5.17
N GLY A 382 -26.73 2.10 -5.26
CA GLY A 382 -27.37 2.67 -6.44
C GLY A 382 -27.43 4.21 -6.45
N GLY A 383 -27.37 4.86 -5.30
CA GLY A 383 -27.59 6.30 -5.16
C GLY A 383 -26.46 7.19 -5.69
N ARG A 384 -26.55 8.50 -5.41
CA ARG A 384 -25.54 9.49 -5.81
C ARG A 384 -24.24 9.24 -5.03
N LEU A 385 -23.12 9.13 -5.73
CA LEU A 385 -21.81 8.92 -5.14
C LEU A 385 -20.86 10.01 -5.62
N VAL A 386 -20.32 10.81 -4.68
CA VAL A 386 -19.41 11.93 -4.96
C VAL A 386 -18.03 11.66 -4.39
N LEU A 387 -16.97 11.81 -5.20
CA LEU A 387 -15.57 11.67 -4.82
C LEU A 387 -14.86 13.03 -4.92
N ILE A 388 -14.47 13.60 -3.79
CA ILE A 388 -13.87 14.93 -3.67
C ILE A 388 -12.34 14.81 -3.57
N GLY A 389 -11.60 15.64 -4.32
CA GLY A 389 -10.13 15.64 -4.34
C GLY A 389 -9.54 17.06 -4.39
N LYS A 390 -8.67 17.38 -3.43
CA LYS A 390 -7.91 18.64 -3.38
C LYS A 390 -7.00 18.81 -4.61
N GLU A 391 -6.32 17.72 -5.00
CA GLU A 391 -5.48 17.70 -6.20
C GLU A 391 -6.36 17.74 -7.46
N PRO A 392 -5.92 18.37 -8.57
CA PRO A 392 -6.66 18.44 -9.83
C PRO A 392 -6.65 17.13 -10.62
N HIS A 393 -5.98 16.09 -10.10
CA HIS A 393 -5.72 14.82 -10.77
C HIS A 393 -6.67 13.71 -10.30
N LEU A 394 -7.04 12.82 -11.21
CA LEU A 394 -7.71 11.56 -10.86
C LEU A 394 -6.84 10.70 -9.92
N PRO A 395 -7.43 9.86 -9.05
CA PRO A 395 -6.68 9.02 -8.13
C PRO A 395 -5.57 8.20 -8.81
N TYR A 396 -4.36 8.24 -8.25
CA TYR A 396 -3.14 7.68 -8.84
C TYR A 396 -2.28 6.89 -7.83
N ASP A 397 -1.36 6.06 -8.34
CA ASP A 397 -0.43 5.27 -7.54
C ASP A 397 0.63 6.17 -6.87
N ARG A 398 0.36 6.59 -5.63
CA ARG A 398 1.30 7.37 -4.81
C ARG A 398 2.60 6.64 -4.47
N VAL A 399 2.71 5.32 -4.66
CA VAL A 399 3.98 4.60 -4.42
C VAL A 399 5.03 4.94 -5.49
N LYS A 400 4.61 5.42 -6.67
CA LYS A 400 5.50 5.85 -7.77
C LYS A 400 6.09 7.25 -7.57
N VAL A 401 5.43 8.13 -6.81
CA VAL A 401 5.84 9.54 -6.56
C VAL A 401 7.34 9.64 -6.25
N THR A 402 7.86 8.82 -5.34
CA THR A 402 9.27 8.82 -4.91
C THR A 402 10.20 7.91 -5.71
N LYS A 403 9.67 7.08 -6.63
CA LYS A 403 10.40 5.98 -7.30
C LYS A 403 10.47 6.11 -8.82
N ALA A 404 9.62 6.97 -9.40
CA ALA A 404 9.48 7.19 -10.83
C ALA A 404 9.02 8.63 -11.09
N MET A 405 9.77 9.61 -10.57
CA MET A 405 9.38 11.04 -10.55
C MET A 405 9.12 11.64 -11.95
N ASN A 406 9.71 11.04 -12.99
CA ASN A 406 9.52 11.36 -14.40
C ASN A 406 8.15 10.95 -15.00
N LEU A 407 7.20 10.45 -14.21
CA LEU A 407 5.88 10.01 -14.69
C LEU A 407 4.80 11.01 -14.30
N SER A 408 4.01 11.45 -15.29
CA SER A 408 2.89 12.38 -15.09
C SER A 408 1.64 11.67 -14.55
N ALA A 409 0.70 12.46 -14.02
CA ALA A 409 -0.56 12.00 -13.45
C ALA A 409 -1.30 10.98 -14.34
N ASP A 410 -1.38 11.24 -15.66
CA ASP A 410 -2.01 10.35 -16.63
C ASP A 410 -1.39 8.93 -16.69
N LYS A 411 -0.09 8.81 -16.41
CA LYS A 411 0.63 7.52 -16.38
C LYS A 411 0.61 6.85 -15.01
N LEU A 412 0.17 7.55 -13.98
CA LEU A 412 0.04 7.04 -12.61
C LEU A 412 -1.42 6.72 -12.21
N LYS A 413 -2.41 7.22 -12.97
CA LYS A 413 -3.84 7.06 -12.66
C LYS A 413 -4.25 5.60 -12.47
N LEU A 414 -5.03 5.35 -11.42
CA LEU A 414 -5.54 4.03 -11.04
C LEU A 414 -6.69 3.57 -11.96
N ARG A 415 -7.47 4.53 -12.43
CA ARG A 415 -8.60 4.41 -13.36
C ARG A 415 -8.62 5.67 -14.22
N ASP A 416 -9.17 5.61 -15.43
CA ASP A 416 -9.37 6.79 -16.28
C ASP A 416 -10.73 7.47 -15.99
N GLN A 417 -11.00 8.62 -16.63
CA GLN A 417 -12.26 9.34 -16.44
C GLN A 417 -13.47 8.50 -16.88
N ALA A 418 -13.35 7.79 -18.01
CA ALA A 418 -14.40 6.95 -18.55
C ALA A 418 -14.88 5.87 -17.56
N PHE A 419 -13.98 5.31 -16.75
CA PHE A 419 -14.35 4.42 -15.64
C PHE A 419 -15.25 5.09 -14.60
N TYR A 420 -14.93 6.31 -14.15
CA TYR A 420 -15.75 7.01 -13.15
C TYR A 420 -17.11 7.42 -13.73
N ASP A 421 -17.12 7.93 -14.97
CA ASP A 421 -18.33 8.33 -15.69
C ASP A 421 -19.28 7.13 -15.90
N THR A 422 -18.75 6.01 -16.42
CA THR A 422 -19.51 4.77 -16.68
C THR A 422 -20.14 4.21 -15.42
N ASN A 423 -19.44 4.30 -14.29
CA ASN A 423 -19.91 3.81 -12.99
C ASN A 423 -20.65 4.89 -12.17
N SER A 424 -20.98 6.03 -12.79
CA SER A 424 -21.70 7.15 -12.16
C SER A 424 -21.08 7.61 -10.84
N ILE A 425 -19.75 7.76 -10.81
CA ILE A 425 -18.99 8.29 -9.68
C ILE A 425 -18.64 9.76 -9.99
N GLU A 426 -19.26 10.69 -9.28
CA GLU A 426 -19.13 12.13 -9.52
C GLU A 426 -17.79 12.64 -8.96
N THR A 427 -16.79 12.85 -9.82
CA THR A 427 -15.45 13.31 -9.44
C THR A 427 -15.37 14.83 -9.34
N MET A 428 -15.22 15.36 -8.13
CA MET A 428 -15.00 16.78 -7.86
C MET A 428 -13.52 17.04 -7.50
N LEU A 429 -12.72 17.37 -8.50
CA LEU A 429 -11.26 17.57 -8.37
C LEU A 429 -10.88 19.05 -8.26
N GLY A 430 -9.67 19.33 -7.74
CA GLY A 430 -9.20 20.70 -7.48
C GLY A 430 -9.91 21.41 -6.32
N VAL A 431 -10.69 20.69 -5.50
CA VAL A 431 -11.51 21.24 -4.42
C VAL A 431 -11.40 20.38 -3.15
N GLU A 432 -11.33 21.02 -1.99
CA GLU A 432 -11.19 20.34 -0.70
C GLU A 432 -12.37 20.63 0.23
N ALA A 433 -12.60 19.74 1.21
CA ALA A 433 -13.57 20.00 2.27
C ALA A 433 -13.01 21.06 3.23
N SER A 434 -13.78 22.11 3.47
CA SER A 434 -13.43 23.27 4.30
C SER A 434 -14.20 23.33 5.62
N GLU A 435 -15.39 22.71 5.68
CA GLU A 435 -16.25 22.62 6.87
C GLU A 435 -17.02 21.27 6.82
N LEU A 436 -17.21 20.62 7.96
CA LEU A 436 -18.06 19.45 8.13
C LEU A 436 -19.12 19.72 9.19
N ASN A 437 -20.40 19.49 8.86
CA ASN A 437 -21.51 19.65 9.78
C ASN A 437 -22.30 18.34 9.93
N PRO A 438 -22.06 17.57 11.02
CA PRO A 438 -22.78 16.32 11.28
C PRO A 438 -24.27 16.50 11.60
N ASN A 439 -24.71 17.69 12.01
CA ASN A 439 -26.09 17.97 12.42
C ASN A 439 -27.00 18.25 11.21
N SER A 440 -26.53 19.02 10.21
CA SER A 440 -27.24 19.17 8.92
C SER A 440 -26.91 18.07 7.92
N LYS A 441 -25.97 17.17 8.27
CA LYS A 441 -25.32 16.18 7.39
C LYS A 441 -24.79 16.80 6.10
N GLU A 442 -23.99 17.87 6.24
CA GLU A 442 -23.41 18.60 5.12
C GLU A 442 -21.88 18.64 5.19
N VAL A 443 -21.24 18.60 4.03
CA VAL A 443 -19.85 19.02 3.85
C VAL A 443 -19.82 20.24 2.94
N VAL A 444 -18.97 21.21 3.29
CA VAL A 444 -18.73 22.42 2.52
C VAL A 444 -17.38 22.32 1.85
N LEU A 445 -17.31 22.74 0.60
CA LEU A 445 -16.09 22.74 -0.20
C LEU A 445 -15.41 24.11 -0.21
N SER A 446 -14.13 24.15 -0.57
CA SER A 446 -13.32 25.38 -0.69
C SER A 446 -13.86 26.37 -1.73
N ASN A 447 -14.69 25.93 -2.67
CA ASN A 447 -15.40 26.79 -3.63
C ASN A 447 -16.79 27.27 -3.12
N GLY A 448 -17.14 27.02 -1.86
CA GLY A 448 -18.42 27.39 -1.24
C GLY A 448 -19.58 26.44 -1.54
N TYR A 449 -19.40 25.42 -2.39
CA TYR A 449 -20.45 24.43 -2.68
C TYR A 449 -20.75 23.56 -1.45
N ARG A 450 -22.03 23.22 -1.24
CA ARG A 450 -22.51 22.43 -0.09
C ARG A 450 -23.13 21.13 -0.57
N ILE A 451 -22.74 20.01 0.03
CA ILE A 451 -23.20 18.66 -0.34
C ILE A 451 -23.81 18.00 0.90
N LYS A 452 -25.09 17.66 0.81
CA LYS A 452 -25.77 16.80 1.79
C LYS A 452 -25.39 15.34 1.58
N TYR A 453 -25.27 14.59 2.67
CA TYR A 453 -24.96 13.16 2.66
C TYR A 453 -25.88 12.36 3.59
N ASP A 454 -26.13 11.11 3.23
CA ASP A 454 -26.67 10.11 4.16
C ASP A 454 -25.55 9.53 5.00
N LYS A 455 -24.41 9.24 4.35
CA LYS A 455 -23.14 8.79 4.92
C LYS A 455 -21.94 9.41 4.20
N ILE A 456 -20.86 9.66 4.94
CA ILE A 456 -19.62 10.25 4.42
C ILE A 456 -18.40 9.43 4.86
N TYR A 457 -17.44 9.27 3.95
CA TYR A 457 -16.14 8.68 4.23
C TYR A 457 -15.04 9.73 4.11
N ILE A 458 -14.18 9.84 5.12
CA ILE A 458 -13.12 10.83 5.20
C ILE A 458 -11.76 10.14 5.11
N ALA A 459 -11.01 10.45 4.06
CA ALA A 459 -9.71 9.87 3.72
C ALA A 459 -8.75 10.94 3.16
N THR A 460 -8.76 12.13 3.75
CA THR A 460 -7.95 13.30 3.35
C THR A 460 -6.43 13.11 3.49
N GLY A 461 -6.01 12.05 4.18
CA GLY A 461 -4.61 11.63 4.29
C GLY A 461 -3.71 12.64 5.02
N SER A 462 -2.42 12.59 4.72
CA SER A 462 -1.41 13.47 5.32
C SER A 462 -0.72 14.41 4.31
N SER A 463 -0.22 15.54 4.81
CA SER A 463 0.62 16.52 4.08
C SER A 463 2.03 16.57 4.68
N PRO A 464 3.11 16.72 3.90
CA PRO A 464 4.47 16.77 4.43
C PRO A 464 4.69 17.99 5.33
N ARG A 465 5.56 17.85 6.32
CA ARG A 465 6.09 18.99 7.08
C ARG A 465 7.31 19.54 6.36
N LYS A 466 7.36 20.85 6.13
CA LYS A 466 8.63 21.57 6.03
C LYS A 466 9.13 21.88 7.45
N LEU A 467 10.44 22.05 7.62
CA LEU A 467 10.96 22.72 8.81
C LEU A 467 10.86 24.24 8.59
N ASP A 468 10.44 24.94 9.64
CA ASP A 468 10.62 26.39 9.70
C ASP A 468 12.08 26.69 10.06
N LEU A 469 12.84 27.15 9.07
CA LEU A 469 14.24 27.54 9.18
C LEU A 469 14.57 28.62 8.12
N PRO A 470 15.59 29.46 8.33
CA PRO A 470 15.94 30.52 7.38
C PRO A 470 16.18 29.96 5.98
N GLY A 471 15.43 30.47 4.99
CA GLY A 471 15.50 30.02 3.59
C GLY A 471 14.66 28.79 3.24
N ALA A 472 13.83 28.24 4.14
CA ALA A 472 12.93 27.11 3.83
C ALA A 472 11.85 27.43 2.77
N ASN A 473 11.72 28.71 2.42
CA ASN A 473 10.83 29.28 1.41
C ASN A 473 11.48 29.53 0.04
N LEU A 474 12.79 29.25 -0.13
CA LEU A 474 13.46 29.29 -1.45
C LEU A 474 12.83 28.28 -2.41
N LYS A 475 12.78 28.59 -3.72
CA LYS A 475 11.98 27.82 -4.70
C LYS A 475 12.30 26.33 -4.69
N ASN A 476 13.59 26.01 -4.69
CA ASN A 476 14.09 24.63 -4.77
C ASN A 476 14.24 23.95 -3.38
N VAL A 477 13.64 24.49 -2.32
CA VAL A 477 13.43 23.77 -1.05
C VAL A 477 12.04 23.17 -1.09
N VAL A 478 11.95 21.86 -1.30
CA VAL A 478 10.71 21.16 -1.70
C VAL A 478 10.39 19.97 -0.80
N VAL A 479 9.25 19.33 -1.06
CA VAL A 479 8.80 18.07 -0.43
C VAL A 479 8.42 17.10 -1.56
N ALA A 480 8.08 15.84 -1.24
CA ALA A 480 7.61 14.86 -2.22
C ALA A 480 6.36 14.12 -1.72
N ARG A 481 5.18 14.45 -2.28
CA ARG A 481 3.89 13.84 -1.91
C ARG A 481 2.88 13.77 -3.05
N THR A 482 2.84 14.80 -3.87
CA THR A 482 2.01 14.91 -5.07
C THR A 482 2.82 14.47 -6.30
N VAL A 483 2.13 14.15 -7.40
CA VAL A 483 2.80 13.93 -8.70
C VAL A 483 3.42 15.23 -9.24
N ASP A 484 2.85 16.38 -8.90
CA ASP A 484 3.38 17.70 -9.30
C ASP A 484 4.70 18.01 -8.58
N ASP A 485 4.83 17.67 -7.29
CA ASP A 485 6.12 17.73 -6.55
C ASP A 485 7.19 16.92 -7.27
N SER A 486 6.86 15.69 -7.69
CA SER A 486 7.78 14.78 -8.38
C SER A 486 8.21 15.30 -9.74
N MET A 487 7.26 15.79 -10.55
CA MET A 487 7.56 16.40 -11.84
C MET A 487 8.41 17.67 -11.69
N TYR A 488 8.18 18.46 -10.64
CA TYR A 488 9.02 19.60 -10.32
C TYR A 488 10.43 19.18 -9.90
N ILE A 489 10.58 18.20 -8.98
CA ILE A 489 11.89 17.65 -8.60
C ILE A 489 12.66 17.17 -9.83
N GLU A 490 12.03 16.35 -10.69
CA GLU A 490 12.63 15.86 -11.94
C GLU A 490 13.12 17.00 -12.84
N SER A 491 12.35 18.08 -12.96
CA SER A 491 12.71 19.24 -13.78
C SER A 491 13.96 20.00 -13.31
N GLN A 492 14.35 19.84 -12.03
CA GLN A 492 15.53 20.47 -11.44
C GLN A 492 16.77 19.55 -11.44
N LEU A 493 16.66 18.30 -11.93
CA LEU A 493 17.80 17.37 -11.97
C LEU A 493 18.64 17.58 -13.24
N GLY A 494 19.95 17.75 -13.05
CA GLY A 494 20.94 17.92 -14.12
C GLY A 494 22.29 17.37 -13.69
N LYS A 495 23.15 17.01 -14.65
CA LYS A 495 24.44 16.33 -14.38
C LYS A 495 25.46 17.17 -13.61
N ASP A 496 25.25 18.47 -13.56
CA ASP A 496 25.98 19.48 -12.80
C ASP A 496 25.40 19.72 -11.39
N LYS A 497 24.23 19.16 -11.06
CA LYS A 497 23.43 19.55 -9.90
C LYS A 497 23.80 18.82 -8.61
N HIS A 498 23.65 19.53 -7.49
CA HIS A 498 23.84 18.98 -6.15
C HIS A 498 22.48 18.84 -5.44
N VAL A 499 22.13 17.60 -5.06
CA VAL A 499 20.88 17.28 -4.37
C VAL A 499 21.15 17.07 -2.88
N VAL A 500 20.40 17.75 -2.03
CA VAL A 500 20.33 17.49 -0.60
C VAL A 500 18.97 16.87 -0.26
N VAL A 501 18.96 15.86 0.62
CA VAL A 501 17.74 15.30 1.19
C VAL A 501 17.81 15.38 2.72
N LEU A 502 16.84 16.07 3.34
CA LEU A 502 16.74 16.15 4.79
C LEU A 502 15.72 15.12 5.31
N GLY A 503 16.20 13.99 5.80
CA GLY A 503 15.38 12.93 6.40
C GLY A 503 15.76 11.53 5.94
N VAL A 504 16.08 10.67 6.91
CA VAL A 504 16.51 9.27 6.70
C VAL A 504 15.36 8.25 6.83
N SER A 505 14.18 8.66 6.34
CA SER A 505 12.95 7.86 6.26
C SER A 505 12.74 7.33 4.83
N PHE A 506 11.81 6.38 4.63
CA PHE A 506 11.59 5.72 3.32
C PHE A 506 11.47 6.70 2.15
N ILE A 507 10.64 7.75 2.28
CA ILE A 507 10.43 8.76 1.24
C ILE A 507 11.73 9.49 0.87
N GLY A 508 12.55 9.86 1.86
CA GLY A 508 13.82 10.54 1.63
C GLY A 508 14.87 9.62 0.99
N LEU A 509 14.97 8.37 1.45
CA LEU A 509 15.93 7.40 0.91
C LEU A 509 15.58 6.94 -0.51
N GLU A 510 14.28 6.81 -0.82
CA GLU A 510 13.80 6.55 -2.18
C GLU A 510 14.09 7.73 -3.12
N ALA A 511 13.80 8.96 -2.70
CA ALA A 511 14.13 10.16 -3.47
C ALA A 511 15.64 10.29 -3.72
N ALA A 512 16.47 10.05 -2.69
CA ALA A 512 17.93 10.03 -2.82
C ALA A 512 18.39 8.95 -3.82
N ALA A 513 17.89 7.73 -3.71
CA ALA A 513 18.24 6.63 -4.61
C ALA A 513 17.80 6.87 -6.06
N TYR A 514 16.70 7.59 -6.27
CA TYR A 514 16.22 8.00 -7.59
C TYR A 514 17.12 9.08 -8.23
N CYS A 515 17.61 10.04 -7.43
CA CYS A 515 18.40 11.17 -7.93
C CYS A 515 19.84 10.78 -8.37
N VAL A 516 20.47 9.83 -7.68
CA VAL A 516 21.92 9.50 -7.81
C VAL A 516 22.40 9.35 -9.26
N SER A 517 21.65 8.70 -10.14
CA SER A 517 22.09 8.46 -11.52
C SER A 517 21.98 9.70 -12.43
N LYS A 518 21.34 10.77 -11.97
CA LYS A 518 20.98 11.96 -12.76
C LYS A 518 21.82 13.20 -12.44
N VAL A 519 22.45 13.25 -11.27
CA VAL A 519 23.04 14.47 -10.70
C VAL A 519 24.53 14.33 -10.36
N ALA A 520 25.20 15.43 -9.99
CA ALA A 520 26.62 15.44 -9.61
C ALA A 520 26.86 14.82 -8.22
N SER A 521 25.97 15.08 -7.25
CA SER A 521 26.04 14.46 -5.92
C SER A 521 24.68 14.38 -5.23
N VAL A 522 24.50 13.38 -4.37
CA VAL A 522 23.34 13.27 -3.46
C VAL A 522 23.82 13.15 -2.01
N THR A 523 23.44 14.10 -1.16
CA THR A 523 23.74 14.09 0.28
C THR A 523 22.47 13.94 1.11
N VAL A 524 22.41 12.92 1.97
CA VAL A 524 21.29 12.67 2.89
C VAL A 524 21.68 13.08 4.31
N ILE A 525 20.89 13.96 4.92
CA ILE A 525 21.10 14.48 6.28
C ILE A 525 20.08 13.83 7.22
N GLY A 526 20.55 13.34 8.38
CA GLY A 526 19.72 12.64 9.36
C GLY A 526 20.10 12.96 10.80
N ARG A 527 19.08 13.09 11.67
CA ARG A 527 19.27 13.31 13.12
C ARG A 527 19.59 12.02 13.89
N ASP A 528 19.14 10.88 13.38
CA ASP A 528 19.55 9.56 13.86
C ASP A 528 21.02 9.29 13.52
N ASN A 529 21.62 8.29 14.16
CA ASN A 529 22.97 7.81 13.86
C ASN A 529 23.02 6.80 12.69
N VAL A 530 21.88 6.20 12.30
CA VAL A 530 21.72 5.31 11.13
C VAL A 530 20.31 5.48 10.53
N PRO A 531 20.12 5.28 9.20
CA PRO A 531 18.81 5.38 8.56
C PRO A 531 17.82 4.30 9.03
N LEU A 532 16.52 4.59 8.96
CA LEU A 532 15.41 3.67 9.27
C LEU A 532 15.43 3.00 10.66
N LYS A 533 16.27 3.50 11.58
CA LYS A 533 16.46 2.96 12.94
C LYS A 533 15.15 2.67 13.71
N PRO A 534 14.09 3.49 13.66
CA PRO A 534 12.84 3.19 14.39
C PRO A 534 12.04 2.01 13.84
N VAL A 535 12.37 1.49 12.64
CA VAL A 535 11.61 0.43 11.96
C VAL A 535 12.43 -0.85 11.78
N PHE A 536 13.73 -0.73 11.49
CA PHE A 536 14.63 -1.87 11.26
C PHE A 536 15.75 -2.00 12.32
N GLY A 537 15.82 -1.11 13.31
CA GLY A 537 16.85 -1.15 14.34
C GLY A 537 18.25 -0.75 13.85
N GLN A 538 19.24 -0.89 14.75
CA GLN A 538 20.59 -0.35 14.57
C GLN A 538 21.41 -1.07 13.49
N ALA A 539 21.37 -2.41 13.46
CA ALA A 539 22.24 -3.22 12.58
C ALA A 539 21.82 -3.12 11.11
N ILE A 540 20.53 -3.32 10.83
CA ILE A 540 19.98 -3.21 9.47
C ILE A 540 20.07 -1.76 8.97
N GLY A 541 19.81 -0.77 9.83
CA GLY A 541 19.99 0.64 9.50
C GLY A 541 21.43 0.96 9.06
N ALA A 542 22.44 0.51 9.82
CA ALA A 542 23.85 0.68 9.45
C ALA A 542 24.16 0.03 8.09
N ARG A 543 23.68 -1.20 7.86
CA ARG A 543 23.91 -1.92 6.61
C ARG A 543 23.24 -1.25 5.41
N ILE A 544 22.04 -0.68 5.58
CA ILE A 544 21.34 0.10 4.55
C ILE A 544 22.11 1.38 4.22
N GLN A 545 22.71 2.05 5.21
CA GLN A 545 23.57 3.20 4.99
C GLN A 545 24.75 2.83 4.08
N GLN A 546 25.53 1.82 4.47
CA GLN A 546 26.68 1.31 3.71
C GLN A 546 26.29 0.88 2.28
N PHE A 547 25.10 0.30 2.11
CA PHE A 547 24.58 -0.05 0.79
C PHE A 547 24.35 1.20 -0.07
N MET A 548 23.70 2.24 0.46
CA MET A 548 23.47 3.49 -0.27
C MET A 548 24.77 4.29 -0.50
N GLU A 549 25.71 4.24 0.45
CA GLU A 549 27.07 4.80 0.31
C GLU A 549 27.83 4.12 -0.84
N SER A 550 27.75 2.78 -0.95
CA SER A 550 28.30 2.02 -2.10
C SER A 550 27.64 2.34 -3.45
N LYS A 551 26.59 3.15 -3.47
CA LYS A 551 25.92 3.67 -4.67
C LYS A 551 26.18 5.16 -4.92
N GLY A 552 26.99 5.82 -4.07
CA GLY A 552 27.36 7.24 -4.24
C GLY A 552 26.48 8.23 -3.45
N VAL A 553 25.70 7.77 -2.47
CA VAL A 553 25.01 8.66 -1.52
C VAL A 553 25.95 9.03 -0.38
N VAL A 554 26.13 10.31 -0.10
CA VAL A 554 26.87 10.79 1.08
C VAL A 554 25.90 10.95 2.25
N PHE A 555 26.24 10.45 3.44
CA PHE A 555 25.42 10.65 4.65
C PHE A 555 26.03 11.66 5.62
N LYS A 556 25.17 12.49 6.23
CA LYS A 556 25.49 13.43 7.30
C LYS A 556 24.58 13.14 8.50
N MET A 557 25.02 12.17 9.30
CA MET A 557 24.24 11.58 10.40
C MET A 557 24.48 12.32 11.72
N ASN A 558 23.53 12.23 12.66
CA ASN A 558 23.45 13.03 13.89
C ASN A 558 23.39 14.55 13.66
N ASN A 559 22.98 15.00 12.46
CA ASN A 559 23.04 16.40 12.04
C ASN A 559 21.68 16.87 11.44
N GLY A 560 21.61 18.13 10.99
CA GLY A 560 20.45 18.77 10.38
C GLY A 560 20.85 20.07 9.69
N ILE A 561 19.94 20.63 8.90
CA ILE A 561 20.12 21.95 8.28
C ILE A 561 19.81 23.03 9.33
N ALA A 562 20.73 23.98 9.49
CA ALA A 562 20.51 25.22 10.24
C ALA A 562 19.88 26.30 9.36
N LYS A 563 20.33 26.40 8.10
CA LYS A 563 19.89 27.42 7.13
C LYS A 563 20.02 26.95 5.68
N CYS A 564 19.08 27.36 4.84
CA CYS A 564 19.18 27.28 3.39
C CYS A 564 19.65 28.65 2.85
N ASN A 565 20.67 28.64 2.01
CA ASN A 565 21.22 29.83 1.36
C ASN A 565 20.76 29.90 -0.09
N GLY A 566 20.33 31.09 -0.52
CA GLY A 566 19.88 31.32 -1.89
C GLY A 566 20.57 32.50 -2.57
N ASN A 567 20.35 32.60 -3.88
CA ASN A 567 20.77 33.73 -4.70
C ASN A 567 19.74 34.87 -4.71
N ASP A 568 20.07 35.99 -5.37
CA ASP A 568 19.18 37.16 -5.53
C ASP A 568 17.87 36.86 -6.30
N HIS A 569 17.78 35.70 -6.96
CA HIS A 569 16.57 35.23 -7.64
C HIS A 569 15.66 34.37 -6.75
N GLY A 570 16.09 34.04 -5.51
CA GLY A 570 15.34 33.21 -4.57
C GLY A 570 15.48 31.70 -4.79
N ASP A 571 16.49 31.27 -5.55
CA ASP A 571 16.82 29.87 -5.79
C ASP A 571 17.90 29.38 -4.81
N LEU A 572 17.86 28.09 -4.45
CA LEU A 572 18.82 27.49 -3.53
C LEU A 572 20.21 27.38 -4.18
N VAL A 573 21.27 27.68 -3.42
CA VAL A 573 22.67 27.47 -3.84
C VAL A 573 23.49 26.64 -2.85
N SER A 574 23.17 26.67 -1.56
CA SER A 574 23.79 25.82 -0.55
C SER A 574 22.92 25.62 0.68
N VAL A 575 23.24 24.59 1.47
CA VAL A 575 22.70 24.40 2.82
C VAL A 575 23.81 24.49 3.84
N GLU A 576 23.52 25.10 4.98
CA GLU A 576 24.39 25.25 6.14
C GLU A 576 23.90 24.29 7.23
N LEU A 577 24.79 23.42 7.72
CA LEU A 577 24.48 22.40 8.73
C LEU A 577 24.65 22.94 10.15
N ASN A 578 24.11 22.22 11.15
CA ASN A 578 24.15 22.65 12.56
C ASN A 578 25.56 22.70 13.18
N ASP A 579 26.56 22.08 12.53
CA ASP A 579 27.98 22.13 12.86
C ASP A 579 28.77 23.15 12.01
N GLY A 580 28.10 23.93 11.16
CA GLY A 580 28.69 24.98 10.34
C GLY A 580 29.28 24.52 9.01
N GLU A 581 29.17 23.23 8.66
CA GLU A 581 29.51 22.76 7.31
C GLU A 581 28.53 23.34 6.28
N VAL A 582 29.06 23.89 5.18
CA VAL A 582 28.26 24.40 4.05
C VAL A 582 28.39 23.46 2.86
N LEU A 583 27.28 22.89 2.42
CA LEU A 583 27.20 21.97 1.28
C LEU A 583 26.57 22.68 0.06
N PRO A 584 27.13 22.55 -1.15
CA PRO A 584 26.46 23.02 -2.37
C PRO A 584 25.13 22.26 -2.57
N ALA A 585 24.09 22.98 -2.98
CA ALA A 585 22.76 22.40 -3.15
C ALA A 585 21.93 23.25 -4.13
N ASP A 586 21.62 22.72 -5.31
CA ASP A 586 20.66 23.34 -6.24
C ASP A 586 19.21 23.01 -5.83
N ILE A 587 19.01 21.91 -5.09
CA ILE A 587 17.70 21.43 -4.62
C ILE A 587 17.82 20.74 -3.25
N CYS A 588 16.86 21.00 -2.36
CA CYS A 588 16.74 20.37 -1.05
C CYS A 588 15.36 19.72 -0.87
N ILE A 589 15.30 18.40 -0.73
CA ILE A 589 14.06 17.63 -0.54
C ILE A 589 13.86 17.35 0.96
N MET A 590 12.80 17.89 1.57
CA MET A 590 12.46 17.69 2.97
C MET A 590 11.57 16.44 3.16
N GLY A 591 12.11 15.42 3.83
CA GLY A 591 11.46 14.14 4.20
C GLY A 591 11.21 13.99 5.70
N VAL A 592 10.92 15.11 6.40
CA VAL A 592 10.89 15.22 7.88
C VAL A 592 9.55 14.81 8.53
N GLY A 593 8.82 13.89 7.91
CA GLY A 593 7.49 13.42 8.33
C GLY A 593 6.34 14.31 7.87
N SER A 594 5.12 14.03 8.36
CA SER A 594 3.87 14.65 7.89
C SER A 594 2.95 15.09 9.04
N THR A 595 1.90 15.83 8.68
CA THR A 595 0.76 16.24 9.50
C THR A 595 -0.52 15.69 8.87
N LEU A 596 -1.54 15.38 9.67
CA LEU A 596 -2.81 14.79 9.22
C LEU A 596 -3.82 15.88 8.82
N ASN A 597 -4.51 15.68 7.70
CA ASN A 597 -5.37 16.69 7.06
C ASN A 597 -6.78 16.71 7.67
N THR A 598 -6.89 17.06 8.97
CA THR A 598 -8.14 17.00 9.77
C THR A 598 -8.60 18.35 10.31
N ASP A 599 -7.99 19.46 9.89
CA ASP A 599 -8.30 20.81 10.40
C ASP A 599 -9.78 21.19 10.29
N PHE A 600 -10.42 20.88 9.16
CA PHE A 600 -11.85 21.15 8.91
C PHE A 600 -12.82 20.36 9.82
N MET A 601 -12.32 19.37 10.57
CA MET A 601 -13.09 18.60 11.55
C MET A 601 -13.00 19.14 12.98
N LYS A 602 -12.06 20.06 13.28
CA LYS A 602 -11.79 20.53 14.65
C LYS A 602 -12.99 21.18 15.36
N THR A 603 -13.95 21.71 14.60
CA THR A 603 -15.17 22.35 15.11
C THR A 603 -16.44 21.51 14.91
N CYS A 604 -16.35 20.34 14.27
CA CYS A 604 -17.54 19.57 13.86
C CYS A 604 -18.18 18.72 14.97
N GLY A 605 -17.58 18.65 16.16
CA GLY A 605 -18.04 17.83 17.28
C GLY A 605 -17.48 16.39 17.32
N ILE A 606 -16.71 15.98 16.30
CA ILE A 606 -15.90 14.75 16.35
C ILE A 606 -14.55 15.07 17.02
N THR A 607 -14.14 14.21 17.97
CA THR A 607 -12.85 14.34 18.66
C THR A 607 -11.69 14.13 17.69
N VAL A 608 -10.86 15.17 17.52
CA VAL A 608 -9.56 15.08 16.85
C VAL A 608 -8.49 14.83 17.91
N ASN A 609 -7.72 13.75 17.76
CA ASN A 609 -6.65 13.38 18.70
C ASN A 609 -5.48 14.38 18.66
N ARG A 610 -4.62 14.37 19.69
CA ARG A 610 -3.46 15.29 19.81
C ARG A 610 -2.47 15.20 18.64
N ASN A 611 -2.38 14.07 17.95
CA ASN A 611 -1.56 13.86 16.74
C ASN A 611 -2.29 14.21 15.43
N GLY A 612 -3.53 14.70 15.51
CA GLY A 612 -4.40 15.01 14.36
C GLY A 612 -5.23 13.83 13.84
N SER A 613 -5.16 12.63 14.42
CA SER A 613 -5.93 11.47 13.93
C SER A 613 -7.37 11.48 14.45
N ILE A 614 -8.25 10.71 13.81
CA ILE A 614 -9.61 10.45 14.29
C ILE A 614 -9.72 9.00 14.74
N ASP A 615 -10.26 8.76 15.92
CA ASP A 615 -10.52 7.43 16.44
C ASP A 615 -11.68 6.74 15.71
N THR A 616 -11.51 5.46 15.35
CA THR A 616 -12.59 4.64 14.78
C THR A 616 -12.88 3.39 15.60
N ASN A 617 -14.01 2.74 15.32
CA ASN A 617 -14.25 1.34 15.65
C ASN A 617 -13.69 0.40 14.55
N GLU A 618 -13.89 -0.90 14.72
CA GLU A 618 -13.53 -1.98 13.79
C GLU A 618 -14.32 -1.94 12.46
N TYR A 619 -15.41 -1.17 12.39
CA TYR A 619 -16.18 -0.91 11.17
C TYR A 619 -15.75 0.38 10.45
N LEU A 620 -14.72 1.06 10.96
CA LEU A 620 -14.21 2.37 10.52
C LEU A 620 -15.19 3.54 10.67
N GLN A 621 -16.20 3.41 11.53
CA GLN A 621 -17.04 4.54 11.97
C GLN A 621 -16.30 5.37 13.02
N SER A 622 -16.53 6.68 12.98
CA SER A 622 -16.18 7.61 14.07
C SER A 622 -17.17 7.50 15.25
N THR A 623 -17.15 8.48 16.16
CA THR A 623 -18.21 8.64 17.18
C THR A 623 -19.60 8.94 16.59
N ASN A 624 -19.69 9.32 15.32
CA ASN A 624 -20.94 9.42 14.56
C ASN A 624 -21.04 8.23 13.57
N SER A 625 -22.15 7.50 13.63
CA SER A 625 -22.37 6.26 12.87
C SER A 625 -22.40 6.41 11.34
N ASP A 626 -22.66 7.62 10.85
CA ASP A 626 -22.74 7.93 9.42
C ASP A 626 -21.44 8.56 8.88
N ILE A 627 -20.48 8.84 9.76
CA ILE A 627 -19.19 9.46 9.43
C ILE A 627 -18.09 8.41 9.64
N TYR A 628 -17.58 7.89 8.53
CA TYR A 628 -16.52 6.88 8.46
C TYR A 628 -15.17 7.55 8.18
N VAL A 629 -14.08 6.98 8.69
CA VAL A 629 -12.73 7.58 8.55
C VAL A 629 -11.69 6.52 8.16
N GLY A 630 -10.72 6.89 7.33
CA GLY A 630 -9.67 5.97 6.86
C GLY A 630 -8.47 6.65 6.20
N GLY A 631 -7.67 5.84 5.50
CA GLY A 631 -6.33 6.26 5.06
C GLY A 631 -5.44 6.69 6.24
N ASP A 632 -4.47 7.58 5.96
CA ASP A 632 -3.46 8.04 6.95
C ASP A 632 -4.06 8.69 8.22
N ILE A 633 -5.31 9.18 8.19
CA ILE A 633 -5.89 9.97 9.29
C ILE A 633 -6.62 9.15 10.35
N ALA A 634 -6.90 7.86 10.09
CA ALA A 634 -7.61 7.01 11.03
C ALA A 634 -6.66 6.43 12.09
N ASN A 635 -7.07 6.55 13.35
CA ASN A 635 -6.56 5.74 14.45
C ASN A 635 -7.44 4.49 14.56
N ALA A 636 -7.13 3.49 13.74
CA ALA A 636 -7.97 2.31 13.51
C ALA A 636 -7.42 1.06 14.23
N PRO A 637 -8.26 0.10 14.63
CA PRO A 637 -7.81 -1.15 15.23
C PRO A 637 -6.90 -1.98 14.32
N VAL A 638 -5.78 -2.46 14.86
CA VAL A 638 -4.84 -3.33 14.15
C VAL A 638 -5.00 -4.78 14.64
N PHE A 639 -5.58 -5.64 13.80
CA PHE A 639 -5.94 -7.01 14.15
C PHE A 639 -4.73 -7.88 14.55
N SER A 640 -3.61 -7.78 13.84
CA SER A 640 -2.36 -8.46 14.22
C SER A 640 -1.79 -8.03 15.58
N SER A 641 -2.22 -6.87 16.08
CA SER A 641 -1.76 -6.23 17.31
C SER A 641 -2.90 -6.17 18.34
N ASN A 642 -3.67 -7.27 18.46
CA ASN A 642 -4.76 -7.44 19.43
C ASN A 642 -5.87 -6.36 19.36
N ASN A 643 -6.12 -5.77 18.18
CA ASN A 643 -7.02 -4.62 17.95
C ASN A 643 -6.59 -3.31 18.66
N GLU A 644 -5.33 -3.18 19.09
CA GLU A 644 -4.78 -1.87 19.49
C GLU A 644 -4.91 -0.87 18.33
N LYS A 645 -5.34 0.36 18.65
CA LYS A 645 -5.53 1.40 17.63
C LYS A 645 -4.20 2.03 17.26
N ALA A 646 -3.95 2.16 15.96
CA ALA A 646 -2.76 2.84 15.45
C ALA A 646 -3.09 3.72 14.24
N THR A 647 -2.26 4.74 14.04
CA THR A 647 -2.31 5.63 12.87
C THR A 647 -1.16 5.23 11.93
N ILE A 648 -1.47 4.54 10.83
CA ILE A 648 -0.47 3.87 9.96
C ILE A 648 -0.61 4.31 8.49
N GLY A 649 0.34 5.09 8.00
CA GLY A 649 0.39 5.59 6.61
C GLY A 649 0.90 4.56 5.59
N HIS A 650 0.31 3.36 5.51
CA HIS A 650 0.66 2.35 4.51
C HIS A 650 -0.34 2.34 3.35
N TYR A 651 0.16 2.30 2.11
CA TYR A 651 -0.67 2.36 0.90
C TYR A 651 -1.73 1.26 0.82
N GLY A 652 -1.35 -0.01 1.04
CA GLY A 652 -2.29 -1.13 1.03
C GLY A 652 -3.32 -1.06 2.16
N LEU A 653 -2.90 -0.70 3.37
CA LEU A 653 -3.81 -0.53 4.51
C LEU A 653 -4.83 0.59 4.26
N ALA A 654 -4.40 1.70 3.64
CA ALA A 654 -5.28 2.79 3.24
C ALA A 654 -6.35 2.32 2.23
N GLN A 655 -6.00 1.46 1.27
CA GLN A 655 -6.98 0.83 0.37
C GLN A 655 -7.94 -0.11 1.12
N TYR A 656 -7.43 -0.94 2.05
CA TYR A 656 -8.27 -1.81 2.89
C TYR A 656 -9.24 -0.99 3.74
N HIS A 657 -8.81 0.16 4.30
CA HIS A 657 -9.70 1.07 4.99
C HIS A 657 -10.85 1.53 4.09
N GLY A 658 -10.59 1.83 2.81
CA GLY A 658 -11.62 2.24 1.85
C GLY A 658 -12.65 1.15 1.58
N ARG A 659 -12.18 -0.08 1.34
CA ARG A 659 -13.03 -1.27 1.11
C ARG A 659 -13.90 -1.59 2.32
N THR A 660 -13.33 -1.57 3.54
CA THR A 660 -14.06 -1.88 4.77
C THR A 660 -15.10 -0.81 5.09
N ALA A 661 -14.77 0.48 4.95
CA ALA A 661 -15.74 1.56 5.10
C ALA A 661 -16.90 1.41 4.10
N ALA A 662 -16.62 1.12 2.82
CA ALA A 662 -17.64 0.91 1.80
C ALA A 662 -18.62 -0.23 2.15
N PHE A 663 -18.13 -1.40 2.60
CA PHE A 663 -18.97 -2.50 3.08
C PHE A 663 -19.93 -2.05 4.20
N ASN A 664 -19.43 -1.28 5.16
CA ASN A 664 -20.22 -0.84 6.32
C ASN A 664 -21.15 0.34 5.99
N MET A 665 -20.80 1.18 5.03
CA MET A 665 -21.70 2.20 4.49
C MET A 665 -22.94 1.56 3.86
N VAL A 666 -22.79 0.50 3.06
CA VAL A 666 -23.93 -0.28 2.50
C VAL A 666 -24.56 -1.30 3.45
N GLY A 667 -24.10 -1.38 4.71
CA GLY A 667 -24.73 -2.20 5.76
C GLY A 667 -24.37 -3.70 5.76
N LYS A 668 -23.23 -4.08 5.18
CA LYS A 668 -22.75 -5.48 5.11
C LYS A 668 -21.90 -5.95 6.30
N THR A 669 -21.79 -5.15 7.37
CA THR A 669 -21.15 -5.46 8.67
C THR A 669 -19.84 -6.27 8.55
N LYS A 670 -18.78 -5.59 8.12
CA LYS A 670 -17.45 -6.15 7.90
C LYS A 670 -16.42 -5.53 8.86
N GLU A 671 -15.85 -6.35 9.74
CA GLU A 671 -14.72 -5.99 10.60
C GLU A 671 -13.44 -5.74 9.78
N LEU A 672 -12.65 -4.75 10.20
CA LEU A 672 -11.28 -4.52 9.73
C LEU A 672 -10.32 -5.55 10.35
N LYS A 673 -9.95 -6.59 9.59
CA LYS A 673 -8.90 -7.55 10.00
C LYS A 673 -7.54 -7.14 9.47
N ALA A 674 -7.09 -5.95 9.88
CA ALA A 674 -5.86 -5.34 9.39
C ALA A 674 -4.59 -6.07 9.86
N VAL A 675 -3.79 -6.53 8.90
CA VAL A 675 -2.39 -6.93 9.09
C VAL A 675 -1.52 -6.00 8.25
N PRO A 676 -0.88 -4.97 8.84
CA PRO A 676 -0.17 -3.97 8.05
C PRO A 676 1.01 -4.57 7.30
N PHE A 677 1.02 -4.44 5.96
CA PHE A 677 2.12 -4.83 5.08
C PHE A 677 2.69 -3.57 4.40
N PHE A 678 4.02 -3.47 4.27
CA PHE A 678 4.65 -2.49 3.39
C PHE A 678 5.90 -3.05 2.69
N TRP A 679 6.35 -2.33 1.66
CA TRP A 679 7.63 -2.55 1.01
C TRP A 679 8.27 -1.21 0.63
N THR A 680 9.58 -1.20 0.44
CA THR A 680 10.34 -0.11 -0.18
C THR A 680 11.33 -0.70 -1.19
N MET A 681 11.84 0.14 -2.09
CA MET A 681 12.86 -0.25 -3.07
C MET A 681 13.96 0.82 -3.10
N LEU A 682 15.20 0.41 -2.80
CA LEU A 682 16.38 1.27 -2.83
C LEU A 682 17.36 0.66 -3.84
N PHE A 683 17.67 1.39 -4.92
CA PHE A 683 18.53 0.92 -6.01
C PHE A 683 18.14 -0.46 -6.60
N GLY A 684 16.85 -0.76 -6.65
CA GLY A 684 16.30 -2.05 -7.09
C GLY A 684 16.19 -3.13 -6.00
N THR A 685 16.95 -3.01 -4.90
CA THR A 685 16.84 -3.90 -3.75
C THR A 685 15.52 -3.68 -3.02
N SER A 686 14.72 -4.74 -2.88
CA SER A 686 13.41 -4.70 -2.21
C SER A 686 13.51 -5.12 -0.75
N PHE A 687 13.03 -4.25 0.13
CA PHE A 687 12.83 -4.52 1.56
C PHE A 687 11.34 -4.65 1.81
N LYS A 688 10.92 -5.69 2.54
CA LYS A 688 9.52 -6.01 2.86
C LYS A 688 9.33 -6.07 4.37
N TYR A 689 8.14 -5.71 4.86
CA TYR A 689 7.80 -5.75 6.29
C TYR A 689 6.31 -6.03 6.47
N ALA A 690 5.94 -6.82 7.48
CA ALA A 690 4.54 -7.01 7.87
C ALA A 690 4.37 -7.17 9.40
N GLY A 691 3.22 -6.74 9.91
CA GLY A 691 2.91 -6.60 11.34
C GLY A 691 3.00 -5.14 11.82
N HIS A 692 2.85 -4.92 13.13
CA HIS A 692 2.94 -3.59 13.73
C HIS A 692 3.16 -3.65 15.24
N GLY A 693 3.98 -2.72 15.75
CA GLY A 693 4.17 -2.45 17.18
C GLY A 693 5.55 -1.85 17.44
N ARG A 694 5.88 -1.65 18.72
CA ARG A 694 7.21 -1.25 19.17
C ARG A 694 8.01 -2.48 19.59
N ALA A 695 9.13 -2.72 18.93
CA ALA A 695 10.06 -3.78 19.32
C ALA A 695 10.90 -3.35 20.54
N SER A 696 11.23 -4.32 21.38
CA SER A 696 12.30 -4.21 22.39
C SER A 696 13.50 -5.12 22.10
N ASP A 697 13.33 -6.14 21.25
CA ASP A 697 14.43 -6.94 20.70
C ASP A 697 14.19 -7.31 19.21
N SER A 698 15.25 -7.71 18.51
CA SER A 698 15.21 -8.14 17.11
C SER A 698 16.20 -9.27 16.82
N LEU A 699 15.71 -10.41 16.31
CA LEU A 699 16.54 -11.53 15.85
C LEU A 699 16.70 -11.47 14.33
N VAL A 700 17.94 -11.54 13.84
CA VAL A 700 18.29 -11.50 12.41
C VAL A 700 18.90 -12.83 11.99
N PHE A 701 18.38 -13.44 10.92
CA PHE A 701 18.87 -14.70 10.36
C PHE A 701 19.17 -14.54 8.86
N GLY A 702 20.17 -15.26 8.37
CA GLY A 702 20.70 -15.11 7.00
C GLY A 702 21.97 -14.27 6.96
N ASP A 703 22.26 -13.68 5.80
CA ASP A 703 23.47 -12.90 5.53
C ASP A 703 23.12 -11.41 5.39
N LEU A 704 23.22 -10.68 6.51
CA LEU A 704 22.99 -9.24 6.54
C LEU A 704 23.99 -8.47 5.66
N GLU A 705 25.24 -8.93 5.55
CA GLU A 705 26.26 -8.29 4.70
C GLU A 705 25.91 -8.36 3.21
N LYS A 706 25.28 -9.45 2.76
CA LYS A 706 24.72 -9.57 1.40
C LYS A 706 23.33 -8.92 1.23
N LEU A 707 22.72 -8.42 2.31
CA LEU A 707 21.30 -8.01 2.35
C LEU A 707 20.35 -9.15 1.96
N ASP A 708 20.70 -10.40 2.31
CA ASP A 708 19.91 -11.63 2.15
C ASP A 708 19.51 -12.15 3.55
N TYR A 709 18.51 -11.52 4.17
CA TYR A 709 18.16 -11.79 5.57
C TYR A 709 16.64 -11.74 5.82
N VAL A 710 16.23 -12.41 6.90
CA VAL A 710 14.96 -12.20 7.62
C VAL A 710 15.26 -11.62 9.00
N ALA A 711 14.39 -10.74 9.49
CA ALA A 711 14.47 -10.21 10.85
C ALA A 711 13.09 -10.28 11.53
N TYR A 712 13.07 -10.87 12.72
CA TYR A 712 11.91 -11.02 13.59
C TYR A 712 12.00 -9.97 14.69
N TYR A 713 10.96 -9.15 14.85
CA TYR A 713 10.90 -8.11 15.88
C TYR A 713 9.99 -8.57 17.01
N LEU A 714 10.47 -8.44 18.25
CA LEU A 714 9.82 -8.97 19.44
C LEU A 714 9.45 -7.87 20.43
N ASN A 715 8.36 -8.07 21.17
CA ASN A 715 8.03 -7.27 22.35
C ASN A 715 8.65 -7.88 23.63
N ASP A 716 8.39 -7.24 24.78
CA ASP A 716 8.91 -7.66 26.09
C ASP A 716 8.42 -9.06 26.54
N ASP A 717 7.23 -9.48 26.10
CA ASP A 717 6.71 -10.85 26.32
C ASP A 717 7.39 -11.90 25.42
N ASN A 718 8.35 -11.49 24.59
CA ASN A 718 8.98 -12.28 23.53
C ASN A 718 7.99 -12.79 22.46
N LYS A 719 6.83 -12.13 22.29
CA LYS A 719 5.92 -12.31 21.14
C LYS A 719 6.52 -11.61 19.92
N VAL A 720 6.53 -12.29 18.78
CA VAL A 720 6.84 -11.67 17.48
C VAL A 720 5.68 -10.77 17.07
N ILE A 721 5.97 -9.49 16.84
CA ILE A 721 4.97 -8.45 16.49
C ILE A 721 5.08 -8.00 15.03
N SER A 722 6.24 -8.19 14.41
CA SER A 722 6.46 -7.97 12.98
C SER A 722 7.67 -8.73 12.46
N ILE A 723 7.72 -8.89 11.15
CA ILE A 723 8.83 -9.52 10.43
C ILE A 723 9.20 -8.65 9.22
N SER A 724 10.49 -8.49 8.95
CA SER A 724 11.01 -7.91 7.71
C SER A 724 11.94 -8.86 6.98
N SER A 725 12.08 -8.70 5.67
CA SER A 725 13.14 -9.36 4.90
C SER A 725 13.66 -8.51 3.75
N CYS A 726 14.88 -8.81 3.34
CA CYS A 726 15.54 -8.25 2.16
C CYS A 726 16.27 -9.38 1.43
N GLY A 727 16.29 -9.34 0.09
CA GLY A 727 16.97 -10.33 -0.77
C GLY A 727 16.44 -11.77 -0.70
N TYR A 728 15.50 -12.05 0.21
CA TYR A 728 15.60 -13.26 1.00
C TYR A 728 15.40 -14.58 0.25
N THR A 729 16.43 -15.43 0.28
CA THR A 729 16.51 -16.67 -0.50
C THR A 729 15.56 -17.77 -0.02
N ALA A 730 15.15 -17.78 1.26
CA ALA A 730 14.19 -18.77 1.79
C ALA A 730 12.70 -18.39 1.59
N GLY A 731 12.38 -17.69 0.50
CA GLY A 731 11.00 -17.51 0.03
C GLY A 731 10.23 -16.34 0.66
N PRO A 732 8.88 -16.32 0.54
CA PRO A 732 8.06 -15.15 0.78
C PRO A 732 7.71 -14.96 2.26
N ILE A 733 8.68 -15.09 3.16
CA ILE A 733 8.49 -15.20 4.62
C ILE A 733 7.62 -14.08 5.24
N VAL A 734 7.70 -12.85 4.70
CA VAL A 734 6.87 -11.71 5.13
C VAL A 734 5.41 -11.84 4.70
N ALA A 735 5.13 -12.48 3.56
CA ALA A 735 3.76 -12.82 3.14
C ALA A 735 3.21 -14.03 3.91
N HIS A 736 4.06 -15.02 4.23
CA HIS A 736 3.72 -16.11 5.16
C HIS A 736 3.32 -15.56 6.54
N TRP A 737 4.06 -14.58 7.07
CA TRP A 737 3.75 -13.91 8.33
C TRP A 737 2.41 -13.17 8.30
N ALA A 738 2.18 -12.40 7.22
CA ALA A 738 0.93 -11.68 7.04
C ALA A 738 -0.28 -12.64 6.92
N GLU A 739 -0.08 -13.81 6.34
CA GLU A 739 -1.10 -14.85 6.26
C GLU A 739 -1.37 -15.48 7.64
N PHE A 740 -0.32 -16.00 8.29
CA PHE A 740 -0.36 -16.61 9.63
C PHE A 740 -1.06 -15.71 10.66
N THR A 741 -0.64 -14.45 10.78
CA THR A 741 -1.24 -13.50 11.74
C THR A 741 -2.66 -13.08 11.38
N SER A 742 -3.05 -13.09 10.09
CA SER A 742 -4.45 -12.82 9.70
C SER A 742 -5.42 -13.94 10.11
N GLN A 743 -4.91 -15.15 10.38
CA GLN A 743 -5.66 -16.26 10.97
C GLN A 743 -5.75 -16.15 12.51
N GLY A 744 -5.18 -15.10 13.11
CA GLY A 744 -5.09 -14.93 14.57
C GLY A 744 -3.97 -15.74 15.24
N LYS A 745 -3.18 -16.50 14.47
CA LYS A 745 -2.05 -17.27 15.00
C LYS A 745 -0.93 -16.34 15.47
N THR A 746 -0.21 -16.74 16.52
CA THR A 746 0.83 -15.95 17.20
C THR A 746 2.10 -16.79 17.36
N LEU A 747 3.26 -16.13 17.33
CA LEU A 747 4.60 -16.73 17.37
C LEU A 747 5.44 -16.06 18.48
N TYR A 748 6.27 -16.82 19.18
CA TYR A 748 7.18 -16.33 20.22
C TYR A 748 8.64 -16.72 19.91
N ARG A 749 9.62 -16.11 20.60
CA ARG A 749 11.06 -16.41 20.44
C ARG A 749 11.38 -17.91 20.39
N LYS A 750 10.83 -18.67 21.35
CA LYS A 750 11.01 -20.12 21.49
C LYS A 750 10.54 -20.94 20.29
N ASP A 751 9.68 -20.37 19.43
CA ASP A 751 9.11 -21.03 18.26
C ASP A 751 9.94 -20.73 16.98
N LEU A 752 11.08 -20.04 17.13
CA LEU A 752 12.08 -19.74 16.09
C LEU A 752 13.33 -20.62 16.18
N GLU A 753 13.38 -21.56 17.13
CA GLU A 753 14.51 -22.47 17.35
C GLU A 753 14.03 -23.94 17.29
N PRO A 754 14.80 -24.87 16.70
CA PRO A 754 16.09 -24.69 16.05
C PRO A 754 16.00 -24.15 14.61
N ASP A 755 14.80 -24.07 14.03
CA ASP A 755 14.56 -23.55 12.67
C ASP A 755 13.61 -22.33 12.72
N PRO A 756 14.06 -21.13 12.32
CA PRO A 756 13.23 -19.93 12.32
C PRO A 756 12.11 -19.95 11.27
N HIS A 757 11.97 -21.00 10.45
CA HIS A 757 10.93 -21.13 9.41
C HIS A 757 9.91 -22.25 9.66
N ALA A 758 10.09 -23.08 10.69
CA ALA A 758 9.23 -24.25 10.95
C ALA A 758 7.74 -23.88 11.09
N TRP A 759 7.43 -22.68 11.61
CA TRP A 759 6.08 -22.15 11.74
C TRP A 759 5.34 -21.93 10.42
N VAL A 760 6.04 -21.81 9.28
CA VAL A 760 5.41 -21.63 7.96
C VAL A 760 4.53 -22.84 7.59
N GLN A 761 4.92 -24.04 8.03
CA GLN A 761 4.14 -25.26 7.83
C GLN A 761 2.78 -25.20 8.56
N GLN A 762 2.67 -24.39 9.62
CA GLN A 762 1.46 -24.25 10.44
C GLN A 762 0.40 -23.34 9.80
N ILE A 763 0.65 -22.72 8.63
CA ILE A 763 -0.31 -21.81 7.98
C ILE A 763 -1.57 -22.54 7.50
N ASN A 764 -1.45 -23.81 7.10
CA ASN A 764 -2.54 -24.64 6.61
C ASN A 764 -2.87 -25.83 7.54
N ASN A 765 -2.44 -25.74 8.81
CA ASN A 765 -2.76 -26.65 9.91
C ASN A 765 -3.71 -25.99 10.92
#